data_AF-A0A7Y8GMZ3-F1
#
_entry.id   AF-A0A7Y8GMZ3-F1
#
_cell.length_a   1.000
_cell.length_b   1.000
_cell.length_c   1.000
_cell.angle_alpha   90.00
_cell.angle_beta   90.00
_cell.angle_gamma   90.00
#
_symmetry.space_group_name_H-M   'P 1'
#
loop_
_entity.id
_entity.type
_entity.pdbx_description
1 polymer ?
#
loop_
_entity_poly.entity_id
_entity_poly.type
_entity_poly.pdbx_seq_one_letter_code
_entity_poly.pdbx_strand_id
1 'polypeptide(L)'
;MTISATDIKMRQSQRLTDNPDGGGRMVQTEIVDGQMNNLFPDIGDEERTTGRATLRKMFVHLDTPGPDVLKDAIGVLIDPPADPRVSVSMFSTGSYSDVRADARSRVEGYITRGTESRYILLNDHFIGQMALQFYCTKDAPSPDINDNLCLLTNANGYDPAEQYVRVKSILSRTTRTFTDADGAFERDVIVVEIVNALLLRFYGQEVVRFTSTKPPTRVYETNVVDATSYHSVKRLTAAAAPGDLSVQVDSPYVAIVPTSTAETAVSDVLAGLGAISYVPAGPAGSLTLQFTSSFSAGVAVTRYLGNSMAVGSVKVAAGAVELTDDGTGGLVSAGQSPWSGTVDYQSGAVSVAHSTGTGSTPVTITATPAGAVVQQGFNDEIVVTQNNQGYNWLFQIEPLPAPGTVVVDYRALGKWIRLTDNGRGQLIGRPGQGSGTVNYATGSVVMTAGALPDLGSSVITSWGTAVVAEARAGDVAIQPPALHFMLQNGGVVPGTAAFTLRVAGQNVAVSDNGAGELLIGGVARGAIAYATGEVSIRPATLPDADSQLACQYEWGDSQTAAPTPTPDGAGLVSFQLPAGPVRAGSVNLDWMISVSADADGMPSTPVAMRVLAKDDGQGNIRGVSVGGQPFSTVLGAVNYATGAVTLQAGKFTVHQVSVPIYEMGGNQRWKVTGYHRKDVPAQFSAGTLISLGWSVAGAAQTTANESLALPPVELLLTPTISDSIVPGSVRFTYRGRTYVDRSGALYHSIDPVNGAGTYAGTIDYAGGAANLTQWAPGGGNTVQVQSLLTRIADPGTAAVFFRTPGSPLRAGNFTLRATTLDGILLTASADINGVISGSQVRGLVDWESGRASVQFGSMVPVAGNEGAPWFDPAAVVGDQVWKPTLVLAGSVYIGAVVFRSIPLSAVVVGFESVRLPSDGRVPAFKPGQTVLIHHTAKHPVASPAAGQVVNLGRGRLSAIEVRDSAGTPVESVWYTSDLDVGTLTFSDPLNLSAYVLPIIISDRVEDRRLVVQPQITGEIEINSGLTHDYPAGEALISTALRLGEANGSLDLQARVENLFDQSAWTNVWSNVPIGSTASASYNDTDYPLVVGNADAITERWAVRFTSATNYELIGETVGIIATGSTTTALAPINPRTGQPYFTMRFQGWGTGWATNNVVRFNTIGGLAPVWMVRTTLPGTPESATDSTRFQVIGNVAGAAA
;
A
#
# COMPACT_ATOMS: atom_id res chain seq x y z
N MET A 1 63.04 -18.32 2.60
CA MET A 1 63.35 -16.88 2.73
C MET A 1 62.16 -16.22 3.39
N THR A 2 62.29 -15.03 3.97
CA THR A 2 61.13 -14.33 4.55
C THR A 2 60.25 -13.83 3.41
N ILE A 3 58.97 -14.23 3.39
CA ILE A 3 57.98 -13.69 2.44
C ILE A 3 57.77 -12.21 2.75
N SER A 4 57.89 -11.35 1.75
CA SER A 4 57.61 -9.92 1.84
C SER A 4 56.26 -9.59 1.18
N ALA A 5 55.71 -8.40 1.48
CA ALA A 5 54.45 -7.96 0.87
C ALA A 5 54.54 -7.86 -0.67
N THR A 6 55.72 -7.58 -1.22
CA THR A 6 55.95 -7.51 -2.67
C THR A 6 55.94 -8.87 -3.35
N ASP A 7 56.11 -9.96 -2.58
CA ASP A 7 56.05 -11.33 -3.10
C ASP A 7 54.61 -11.84 -3.24
N ILE A 8 53.61 -11.12 -2.69
CA ILE A 8 52.20 -11.48 -2.84
C ILE A 8 51.63 -10.71 -4.04
N LYS A 9 51.34 -11.43 -5.12
CA LYS A 9 50.91 -10.85 -6.40
C LYS A 9 49.47 -11.20 -6.72
N MET A 10 48.72 -10.21 -7.22
CA MET A 10 47.37 -10.40 -7.73
C MET A 10 47.49 -10.63 -9.23
N ARG A 11 47.15 -11.82 -9.71
CA ARG A 11 47.34 -12.22 -11.11
C ARG A 11 46.00 -12.34 -11.84
N GLN A 12 46.00 -12.02 -13.13
CA GLN A 12 44.83 -12.18 -13.98
C GLN A 12 44.57 -13.66 -14.30
N SER A 13 43.30 -13.94 -14.62
CA SER A 13 42.90 -15.20 -15.24
C SER A 13 43.19 -15.18 -16.75
N GLN A 14 43.25 -16.37 -17.36
CA GLN A 14 43.53 -16.56 -18.78
C GLN A 14 42.66 -15.72 -19.70
N ARG A 15 41.37 -15.58 -19.34
CA ARG A 15 40.42 -14.74 -20.06
C ARG A 15 39.73 -13.82 -19.06
N LEU A 16 40.21 -12.58 -18.95
CA LEU A 16 39.55 -11.56 -18.15
C LEU A 16 38.36 -10.98 -18.92
N THR A 17 37.30 -11.76 -19.10
CA THR A 17 36.04 -11.38 -19.77
C THR A 17 34.84 -11.79 -18.91
N ASP A 18 33.69 -11.15 -19.13
CA ASP A 18 32.39 -11.56 -18.53
C ASP A 18 31.61 -12.50 -19.47
N ASN A 19 32.30 -13.13 -20.43
CA ASN A 19 31.70 -14.11 -21.33
C ASN A 19 31.56 -15.48 -20.63
N PRO A 20 30.73 -16.42 -21.12
CA PRO A 20 30.59 -17.74 -20.54
C PRO A 20 31.91 -18.50 -20.34
N ASP A 21 32.90 -18.25 -21.20
CA ASP A 21 34.24 -18.85 -21.17
C ASP A 21 35.29 -18.01 -20.41
N GLY A 22 34.91 -16.86 -19.85
CA GLY A 22 35.77 -16.00 -19.03
C GLY A 22 36.28 -16.72 -17.78
N GLY A 23 37.45 -16.34 -17.26
CA GLY A 23 38.15 -17.05 -16.20
C GLY A 23 39.22 -18.00 -16.73
N GLY A 24 39.24 -19.24 -16.22
CA GLY A 24 40.28 -20.22 -16.54
C GLY A 24 41.48 -20.15 -15.58
N ARG A 25 42.66 -20.53 -16.09
CA ARG A 25 43.90 -20.65 -15.30
C ARG A 25 44.60 -19.30 -15.09
N MET A 26 45.48 -19.22 -14.11
CA MET A 26 46.31 -18.04 -13.86
C MET A 26 47.30 -17.76 -15.00
N VAL A 27 47.43 -16.50 -15.40
CA VAL A 27 48.51 -16.01 -16.28
C VAL A 27 49.49 -15.13 -15.50
N GLN A 28 50.65 -14.83 -16.09
CA GLN A 28 51.67 -14.00 -15.44
C GLN A 28 51.29 -12.52 -15.38
N THR A 29 50.29 -12.06 -16.16
CA THR A 29 49.84 -10.66 -16.12
C THR A 29 49.33 -10.29 -14.72
N GLU A 30 49.91 -9.24 -14.14
CA GLU A 30 49.58 -8.74 -12.81
C GLU A 30 48.39 -7.76 -12.88
N ILE A 31 47.52 -7.81 -11.86
CA ILE A 31 46.52 -6.78 -11.56
C ILE A 31 47.24 -5.74 -10.70
N VAL A 32 47.74 -4.70 -11.35
CA VAL A 32 48.53 -3.64 -10.73
C VAL A 32 47.66 -2.77 -9.80
N ASP A 33 48.14 -2.49 -8.59
CA ASP A 33 47.46 -1.60 -7.64
C ASP A 33 47.26 -0.19 -8.23
N GLY A 34 46.09 0.41 -7.98
CA GLY A 34 45.73 1.76 -8.44
C GLY A 34 45.49 1.93 -9.95
N GLN A 35 45.76 0.93 -10.78
CA GLN A 35 45.51 1.02 -12.22
C GLN A 35 44.02 0.86 -12.54
N MET A 36 43.43 1.85 -13.19
CA MET A 36 42.02 1.81 -13.60
C MET A 36 41.74 0.68 -14.60
N ASN A 37 40.58 0.07 -14.45
CA ASN A 37 39.98 -0.89 -15.38
C ASN A 37 40.79 -2.17 -15.65
N ASN A 38 41.71 -2.54 -14.77
CA ASN A 38 42.55 -3.73 -14.95
C ASN A 38 41.93 -5.05 -14.42
N LEU A 39 40.78 -4.98 -13.73
CA LEU A 39 39.96 -6.12 -13.28
C LEU A 39 38.52 -6.04 -13.83
N PHE A 40 37.83 -4.93 -13.54
CA PHE A 40 36.49 -4.64 -14.06
C PHE A 40 36.55 -3.49 -15.08
N PRO A 41 35.81 -3.56 -16.20
CA PRO A 41 35.70 -2.43 -17.12
C PRO A 41 34.79 -1.31 -16.55
N ASP A 42 34.75 -0.16 -17.23
CA ASP A 42 33.82 0.93 -16.92
C ASP A 42 32.36 0.45 -16.87
N ILE A 43 31.54 1.13 -16.06
CA ILE A 43 30.10 0.89 -15.97
C ILE A 43 29.40 1.63 -17.12
N GLY A 44 28.73 0.90 -18.01
CA GLY A 44 28.01 1.49 -19.14
C GLY A 44 26.61 2.02 -18.80
N ASP A 45 26.04 2.85 -19.68
CA ASP A 45 24.69 3.44 -19.51
C ASP A 45 23.59 2.38 -19.42
N GLU A 46 23.71 1.28 -20.16
CA GLU A 46 22.75 0.17 -20.11
C GLU A 46 22.79 -0.55 -18.75
N GLU A 47 23.99 -0.71 -18.18
CA GLU A 47 24.18 -1.27 -16.83
C GLU A 47 23.59 -0.35 -15.76
N ARG A 48 23.61 0.98 -15.96
CA ARG A 48 22.94 1.95 -15.09
C ARG A 48 21.42 2.01 -15.28
N THR A 49 20.91 1.61 -16.45
CA THR A 49 19.48 1.63 -16.76
C THR A 49 18.77 0.38 -16.25
N THR A 50 19.37 -0.78 -16.48
CA THR A 50 18.75 -2.09 -16.19
C THR A 50 19.31 -2.74 -14.92
N GLY A 51 20.50 -2.32 -14.47
CA GLY A 51 21.27 -3.02 -13.47
C GLY A 51 21.96 -4.26 -14.04
N ARG A 52 23.16 -4.59 -13.55
CA ARG A 52 23.91 -5.79 -13.97
C ARG A 52 24.76 -6.36 -12.85
N ALA A 53 24.98 -7.67 -12.88
CA ALA A 53 26.01 -8.34 -12.12
C ALA A 53 27.11 -8.89 -13.04
N THR A 54 28.37 -8.53 -12.77
CA THR A 54 29.56 -8.89 -13.55
C THR A 54 30.48 -9.79 -12.72
N LEU A 55 30.94 -10.90 -13.31
CA LEU A 55 31.83 -11.87 -12.68
C LEU A 55 33.25 -11.74 -13.22
N ARG A 56 34.26 -11.69 -12.35
CA ARG A 56 35.68 -11.67 -12.75
C ARG A 56 36.49 -12.61 -11.87
N LYS A 57 37.35 -13.42 -12.51
CA LYS A 57 38.26 -14.31 -11.80
C LYS A 57 39.65 -13.70 -11.72
N MET A 58 40.22 -13.73 -10.52
CA MET A 58 41.60 -13.36 -10.23
C MET A 58 42.27 -14.43 -9.37
N PHE A 59 43.59 -14.34 -9.24
CA PHE A 59 44.38 -15.23 -8.41
C PHE A 59 45.24 -14.44 -7.44
N VAL A 60 45.33 -14.91 -6.20
CA VAL A 60 46.40 -14.52 -5.27
C VAL A 60 47.54 -15.50 -5.47
N HIS A 61 48.75 -15.02 -5.71
CA HIS A 61 49.93 -15.84 -6.01
C HIS A 61 51.11 -15.44 -5.13
N LEU A 62 51.75 -16.43 -4.49
CA LEU A 62 53.03 -16.27 -3.81
C LEU A 62 54.17 -16.41 -4.82
N ASP A 63 54.87 -15.32 -5.09
CA ASP A 63 55.96 -15.23 -6.06
C ASP A 63 57.32 -15.36 -5.37
N THR A 64 57.50 -16.45 -4.61
CA THR A 64 58.79 -16.78 -3.98
C THR A 64 59.45 -17.98 -4.67
N PRO A 65 60.78 -17.99 -4.83
CA PRO A 65 61.47 -19.10 -5.49
C PRO A 65 61.49 -20.38 -4.65
N GLY A 66 61.36 -20.27 -3.32
CA GLY A 66 61.25 -21.41 -2.41
C GLY A 66 59.80 -21.77 -2.07
N PRO A 67 59.56 -22.91 -1.40
CA PRO A 67 58.27 -23.30 -0.88
C PRO A 67 58.01 -22.64 0.49
N ASP A 68 58.20 -21.33 0.59
CA ASP A 68 57.96 -20.61 1.85
C ASP A 68 56.45 -20.60 2.17
N VAL A 69 56.05 -20.73 3.44
CA VAL A 69 54.65 -20.87 3.85
C VAL A 69 54.07 -19.51 4.26
N LEU A 70 52.98 -19.09 3.62
CA LEU A 70 52.12 -18.02 4.12
C LEU A 70 50.98 -18.64 4.94
N LYS A 71 51.03 -18.49 6.26
CA LYS A 71 50.07 -19.08 7.18
C LYS A 71 48.81 -18.26 7.32
N ASP A 72 47.69 -18.93 7.60
CA ASP A 72 46.38 -18.31 7.88
C ASP A 72 45.98 -17.25 6.83
N ALA A 73 46.22 -17.57 5.55
CA ALA A 73 46.05 -16.62 4.46
C ALA A 73 44.56 -16.33 4.21
N ILE A 74 44.16 -15.08 4.42
CA ILE A 74 42.81 -14.59 4.16
C ILE A 74 42.81 -13.45 3.13
N GLY A 75 41.75 -13.39 2.33
CA GLY A 75 41.42 -12.26 1.47
C GLY A 75 40.25 -11.48 2.08
N VAL A 76 40.36 -10.15 2.11
CA VAL A 76 39.31 -9.24 2.60
C VAL A 76 39.11 -8.08 1.62
N LEU A 77 37.87 -7.62 1.47
CA LEU A 77 37.60 -6.32 0.86
C LEU A 77 37.70 -5.25 1.96
N ILE A 78 38.45 -4.18 1.74
CA ILE A 78 38.70 -3.15 2.75
C ILE A 78 37.87 -1.92 2.48
N ASP A 79 37.83 -1.47 1.24
CA ASP A 79 37.02 -0.32 0.87
C ASP A 79 35.83 -0.76 0.01
N PRO A 80 34.58 -0.46 0.43
CA PRO A 80 33.44 -0.59 -0.46
C PRO A 80 33.52 0.45 -1.59
N PRO A 81 32.85 0.20 -2.72
CA PRO A 81 32.61 1.23 -3.73
C PRO A 81 32.03 2.52 -3.11
N ALA A 82 32.42 3.67 -3.64
CA ALA A 82 31.94 4.99 -3.23
C ALA A 82 30.50 5.24 -3.68
N ASP A 83 30.07 4.65 -4.80
CA ASP A 83 28.68 4.72 -5.26
C ASP A 83 27.82 3.70 -4.49
N PRO A 84 26.81 4.12 -3.71
CA PRO A 84 25.98 3.21 -2.92
C PRO A 84 25.14 2.24 -3.77
N ARG A 85 25.03 2.49 -5.09
CA ARG A 85 24.36 1.59 -6.05
C ARG A 85 25.29 0.50 -6.58
N VAL A 86 26.58 0.54 -6.25
CA VAL A 86 27.56 -0.47 -6.66
C VAL A 86 28.01 -1.25 -5.42
N SER A 87 27.92 -2.57 -5.50
CA SER A 87 28.44 -3.45 -4.45
C SER A 87 29.37 -4.49 -5.04
N VAL A 88 30.47 -4.76 -4.33
CA VAL A 88 31.40 -5.84 -4.69
C VAL A 88 31.37 -6.91 -3.61
N SER A 89 31.29 -8.15 -4.04
CA SER A 89 31.45 -9.33 -3.19
C SER A 89 32.40 -10.32 -3.84
N MET A 90 32.93 -11.25 -3.05
CA MET A 90 33.82 -12.29 -3.53
C MET A 90 33.41 -13.66 -3.02
N PHE A 91 33.74 -14.69 -3.77
CA PHE A 91 33.54 -16.09 -3.41
C PHE A 91 34.61 -16.96 -4.08
N SER A 92 34.67 -18.24 -3.73
CA SER A 92 35.52 -19.21 -4.42
C SER A 92 34.71 -20.44 -4.80
N THR A 93 35.04 -21.01 -5.96
CA THR A 93 34.54 -22.31 -6.43
C THR A 93 35.46 -23.46 -6.02
N GLY A 94 36.64 -23.14 -5.49
CA GLY A 94 37.71 -24.10 -5.20
C GLY A 94 38.47 -24.59 -6.44
N SER A 95 38.07 -24.20 -7.66
CA SER A 95 38.68 -24.66 -8.90
C SER A 95 39.70 -23.66 -9.46
N TYR A 96 40.81 -24.18 -9.98
CA TYR A 96 41.86 -23.35 -10.59
C TYR A 96 41.63 -23.11 -12.08
N SER A 97 40.74 -23.87 -12.72
CA SER A 97 40.52 -23.80 -14.17
C SER A 97 39.07 -23.53 -14.56
N ASP A 98 38.17 -23.38 -13.60
CA ASP A 98 36.77 -23.05 -13.85
C ASP A 98 36.62 -21.72 -14.59
N VAL A 99 35.56 -21.67 -15.37
CA VAL A 99 35.14 -20.51 -16.16
C VAL A 99 33.88 -19.89 -15.56
N ARG A 100 33.46 -18.76 -16.12
CA ARG A 100 32.32 -17.98 -15.65
C ARG A 100 31.03 -18.79 -15.66
N ALA A 101 30.84 -19.70 -16.60
CA ALA A 101 29.69 -20.59 -16.63
C ALA A 101 29.60 -21.49 -15.38
N ASP A 102 30.74 -22.00 -14.90
CA ASP A 102 30.82 -22.82 -13.69
C ASP A 102 30.56 -21.98 -12.45
N ALA A 103 31.20 -20.81 -12.37
CA ALA A 103 31.02 -19.86 -11.27
C ALA A 103 29.57 -19.35 -11.18
N ARG A 104 28.95 -19.06 -12.32
CA ARG A 104 27.53 -18.72 -12.44
C ARG A 104 26.65 -19.85 -11.94
N SER A 105 26.90 -21.08 -12.39
CA SER A 105 26.14 -22.26 -11.94
C SER A 105 26.23 -22.48 -10.43
N ARG A 106 27.38 -22.16 -9.82
CA ARG A 106 27.59 -22.23 -8.37
C ARG A 106 26.80 -21.16 -7.60
N VAL A 107 26.74 -19.94 -8.12
CA VAL A 107 25.92 -18.84 -7.55
C VAL A 107 24.43 -19.15 -7.68
N GLU A 108 23.99 -19.62 -8.84
CA GLU A 108 22.60 -20.00 -9.11
C GLU A 108 22.18 -21.30 -8.41
N GLY A 109 23.12 -22.05 -7.84
CA GLY A 109 22.87 -23.23 -7.01
C GLY A 109 22.10 -22.95 -5.70
N TYR A 110 21.67 -21.71 -5.48
CA TYR A 110 20.83 -21.31 -4.34
C TYR A 110 19.49 -22.05 -4.30
N ILE A 111 18.92 -22.38 -5.48
CA ILE A 111 17.77 -23.25 -5.60
C ILE A 111 18.15 -24.51 -6.36
N THR A 112 17.79 -25.66 -5.79
CA THR A 112 18.03 -26.99 -6.37
C THR A 112 16.72 -27.76 -6.53
N ARG A 113 16.74 -28.74 -7.43
CA ARG A 113 15.63 -29.66 -7.67
C ARG A 113 15.30 -30.48 -6.42
N GLY A 114 14.05 -30.38 -5.96
CA GLY A 114 13.51 -31.12 -4.83
C GLY A 114 12.74 -32.37 -5.26
N THR A 115 11.58 -32.58 -4.65
CA THR A 115 10.65 -33.70 -4.91
C THR A 115 9.90 -33.52 -6.22
N GLU A 116 9.54 -34.63 -6.88
CA GLU A 116 8.70 -34.60 -8.08
C GLU A 116 7.28 -34.13 -7.68
N SER A 117 6.79 -33.09 -8.34
CA SER A 117 5.47 -32.53 -8.07
C SER A 117 4.35 -33.43 -8.62
N ARG A 118 3.11 -33.10 -8.28
CA ARG A 118 1.90 -33.77 -8.81
C ARG A 118 1.41 -33.18 -10.15
N TYR A 119 2.17 -32.25 -10.73
CA TYR A 119 1.82 -31.57 -11.98
C TYR A 119 2.40 -32.29 -13.19
N ILE A 120 1.61 -32.39 -14.25
CA ILE A 120 2.04 -32.93 -15.54
C ILE A 120 1.79 -31.87 -16.61
N LEU A 121 2.80 -31.58 -17.44
CA LEU A 121 2.66 -30.65 -18.56
C LEU A 121 1.62 -31.17 -19.57
N LEU A 122 0.66 -30.32 -19.89
CA LEU A 122 -0.38 -30.56 -20.89
C LEU A 122 0.06 -30.01 -22.24
N ASN A 123 0.26 -30.89 -23.23
CA ASN A 123 0.82 -30.57 -24.55
C ASN A 123 2.25 -29.98 -24.51
N ASP A 124 2.85 -29.81 -25.68
CA ASP A 124 4.20 -29.26 -25.82
C ASP A 124 4.25 -27.75 -25.57
N HIS A 125 5.31 -27.30 -24.91
CA HIS A 125 5.60 -25.89 -24.66
C HIS A 125 6.87 -25.47 -25.39
N PHE A 126 6.81 -24.32 -26.07
CA PHE A 126 7.87 -23.86 -26.97
C PHE A 126 8.70 -22.72 -26.36
N ILE A 127 9.89 -22.53 -26.94
CA ILE A 127 10.80 -21.44 -26.59
C ILE A 127 10.07 -20.09 -26.76
N GLY A 128 10.22 -19.18 -25.79
CA GLY A 128 9.58 -17.86 -25.76
C GLY A 128 8.20 -17.83 -25.09
N GLN A 129 7.61 -18.99 -24.77
CA GLN A 129 6.31 -19.05 -24.12
C GLN A 129 6.39 -18.62 -22.64
N MET A 130 5.44 -17.79 -22.20
CA MET A 130 5.32 -17.31 -20.81
C MET A 130 4.13 -17.90 -20.04
N ALA A 131 3.41 -18.85 -20.65
CA ALA A 131 2.30 -19.55 -20.00
C ALA A 131 2.54 -21.05 -20.02
N LEU A 132 2.46 -21.71 -18.86
CA LEU A 132 2.51 -23.16 -18.73
C LEU A 132 1.12 -23.71 -18.47
N GLN A 133 0.84 -24.88 -19.03
CA GLN A 133 -0.41 -25.61 -18.81
C GLN A 133 -0.06 -26.93 -18.16
N PHE A 134 -0.64 -27.19 -17.00
CA PHE A 134 -0.52 -28.44 -16.29
C PHE A 134 -1.88 -29.11 -16.18
N TYR A 135 -1.89 -30.42 -16.01
CA TYR A 135 -3.04 -31.12 -15.45
C TYR A 135 -2.65 -31.89 -14.20
N CYS A 136 -3.60 -32.00 -13.27
CA CYS A 136 -3.43 -32.72 -12.01
C CYS A 136 -4.74 -33.37 -11.54
N THR A 137 -4.65 -34.20 -10.50
CA THR A 137 -5.85 -34.69 -9.80
C THR A 137 -6.46 -33.57 -8.95
N LYS A 138 -7.76 -33.67 -8.67
CA LYS A 138 -8.53 -32.62 -7.97
C LYS A 138 -8.01 -32.32 -6.56
N ASP A 139 -7.39 -33.30 -5.90
CA ASP A 139 -6.80 -33.20 -4.57
C ASP A 139 -5.37 -32.63 -4.56
N ALA A 140 -4.75 -32.41 -5.72
CA ALA A 140 -3.44 -31.76 -5.79
C ALA A 140 -3.58 -30.26 -5.48
N PRO A 141 -2.71 -29.69 -4.63
CA PRO A 141 -2.70 -28.25 -4.38
C PRO A 141 -2.39 -27.49 -5.68
N SER A 142 -2.86 -26.25 -5.81
CA SER A 142 -2.37 -25.34 -6.86
C SER A 142 -0.95 -24.88 -6.50
N PRO A 143 -0.08 -24.57 -7.48
CA PRO A 143 1.19 -23.94 -7.17
C PRO A 143 0.93 -22.53 -6.63
N ASP A 144 1.68 -22.10 -5.63
CA ASP A 144 1.57 -20.75 -5.07
C ASP A 144 2.31 -19.73 -5.95
N ILE A 145 1.91 -18.46 -5.84
CA ILE A 145 2.60 -17.37 -6.52
C ILE A 145 4.00 -17.20 -5.91
N ASN A 146 5.00 -17.06 -6.77
CA ASN A 146 6.44 -17.12 -6.47
C ASN A 146 7.01 -18.52 -6.21
N ASP A 147 6.23 -19.59 -6.36
CA ASP A 147 6.79 -20.93 -6.35
C ASP A 147 7.78 -21.10 -7.50
N ASN A 148 8.94 -21.68 -7.17
CA ASN A 148 9.93 -22.06 -8.16
C ASN A 148 9.73 -23.55 -8.48
N LEU A 149 9.45 -23.83 -9.74
CA LEU A 149 9.32 -25.18 -10.29
C LEU A 149 10.52 -25.47 -11.18
N CYS A 150 10.95 -26.74 -11.23
CA CYS A 150 11.99 -27.21 -12.13
C CYS A 150 11.38 -28.15 -13.17
N LEU A 151 11.48 -27.79 -14.44
CA LEU A 151 11.08 -28.62 -15.57
C LEU A 151 12.28 -29.44 -16.04
N LEU A 152 12.15 -30.76 -16.09
CA LEU A 152 13.24 -31.67 -16.50
C LEU A 152 12.75 -32.69 -17.54
N THR A 153 13.31 -32.62 -18.74
CA THR A 153 13.18 -33.66 -19.77
C THR A 153 14.35 -34.64 -19.64
N ASN A 154 14.09 -35.90 -19.29
CA ASN A 154 15.11 -36.95 -19.15
C ASN A 154 14.62 -38.33 -19.65
N ALA A 155 13.70 -38.33 -20.61
CA ALA A 155 13.20 -39.55 -21.23
C ALA A 155 13.99 -39.90 -22.50
N ASN A 156 14.25 -41.19 -22.71
CA ASN A 156 14.93 -41.69 -23.91
C ASN A 156 14.15 -41.29 -25.18
N GLY A 157 14.83 -40.69 -26.15
CA GLY A 157 14.24 -40.22 -27.41
C GLY A 157 13.82 -38.75 -27.44
N TYR A 158 14.02 -38.00 -26.34
CA TYR A 158 13.78 -36.56 -26.25
C TYR A 158 15.07 -35.80 -25.94
N ASP A 159 15.13 -34.54 -26.36
CA ASP A 159 16.28 -33.67 -26.06
C ASP A 159 16.33 -33.39 -24.54
N PRO A 160 17.45 -33.71 -23.86
CA PRO A 160 17.59 -33.41 -22.44
C PRO A 160 17.51 -31.90 -22.21
N ALA A 161 16.61 -31.48 -21.32
CA ALA A 161 16.37 -30.07 -21.01
C ALA A 161 16.08 -29.90 -19.52
N GLU A 162 16.67 -28.90 -18.88
CA GLU A 162 16.38 -28.54 -17.49
C GLU A 162 16.24 -27.01 -17.40
N GLN A 163 15.13 -26.53 -16.81
CA GLN A 163 14.90 -25.10 -16.59
C GLN A 163 14.12 -24.86 -15.30
N TYR A 164 14.51 -23.83 -14.55
CA TYR A 164 13.78 -23.35 -13.40
C TYR A 164 12.84 -22.22 -13.83
N VAL A 165 11.59 -22.28 -13.38
CA VAL A 165 10.55 -21.28 -13.68
C VAL A 165 9.90 -20.82 -12.39
N ARG A 166 9.61 -19.51 -12.29
CA ARG A 166 8.87 -18.94 -11.16
C ARG A 166 7.45 -18.63 -11.59
N VAL A 167 6.47 -19.07 -10.80
CA VAL A 167 5.05 -18.76 -11.03
C VAL A 167 4.81 -17.28 -10.76
N LYS A 168 4.35 -16.56 -11.77
CA LYS A 168 3.97 -15.14 -11.68
C LYS A 168 2.51 -15.00 -11.25
N SER A 169 1.61 -15.76 -11.88
CA SER A 169 0.18 -15.74 -11.60
C SER A 169 -0.45 -17.07 -12.02
N ILE A 170 -1.61 -17.40 -11.43
CA ILE A 170 -2.44 -18.51 -11.87
C ILE A 170 -3.55 -17.92 -12.73
N LEU A 171 -3.52 -18.15 -14.04
CA LEU A 171 -4.49 -17.60 -14.98
C LEU A 171 -5.83 -18.33 -14.89
N SER A 172 -5.82 -19.65 -14.64
CA SER A 172 -7.04 -20.43 -14.43
C SER A 172 -6.74 -21.80 -13.83
N ARG A 173 -7.72 -22.37 -13.12
CA ARG A 173 -7.81 -23.79 -12.79
C ARG A 173 -9.22 -24.27 -13.10
N THR A 174 -9.38 -25.18 -14.06
CA THR A 174 -10.70 -25.69 -14.49
C THR A 174 -10.73 -27.21 -14.44
N THR A 175 -11.73 -27.78 -13.76
CA THR A 175 -12.02 -29.21 -13.88
C THR A 175 -12.60 -29.48 -15.26
N ARG A 176 -11.95 -30.35 -16.03
CA ARG A 176 -12.39 -30.77 -17.37
C ARG A 176 -12.63 -32.26 -17.39
N THR A 177 -13.69 -32.66 -18.08
CA THR A 177 -14.02 -34.06 -18.34
C THR A 177 -13.32 -34.51 -19.62
N PHE A 178 -12.52 -35.56 -19.51
CA PHE A 178 -11.85 -36.25 -20.61
C PHE A 178 -12.47 -37.64 -20.78
N THR A 179 -12.27 -38.25 -21.94
CA THR A 179 -12.81 -39.58 -22.26
C THR A 179 -11.70 -40.49 -22.76
N ASP A 180 -11.58 -41.68 -22.17
CA ASP A 180 -10.74 -42.78 -22.67
C ASP A 180 -11.59 -44.01 -23.00
N ALA A 181 -10.95 -45.13 -23.32
CA ALA A 181 -11.62 -46.40 -23.63
C ALA A 181 -12.49 -46.93 -22.47
N ASP A 182 -12.24 -46.49 -21.23
CA ASP A 182 -12.95 -46.89 -20.01
C ASP A 182 -14.03 -45.86 -19.58
N GLY A 183 -14.28 -44.83 -20.41
CA GLY A 183 -15.35 -43.85 -20.24
C GLY A 183 -14.86 -42.45 -19.85
N ALA A 184 -15.75 -41.64 -19.27
CA ALA A 184 -15.42 -40.29 -18.84
C ALA A 184 -14.61 -40.27 -17.53
N PHE A 185 -13.67 -39.33 -17.39
CA PHE A 185 -12.95 -39.05 -16.15
C PHE A 185 -12.57 -37.57 -16.04
N GLU A 186 -12.37 -37.08 -14.82
CA GLU A 186 -12.09 -35.67 -14.57
C GLU A 186 -10.63 -35.42 -14.18
N ARG A 187 -10.10 -34.30 -14.67
CA ARG A 187 -8.81 -33.72 -14.27
C ARG A 187 -8.93 -32.21 -14.18
N ASP A 188 -8.16 -31.64 -13.27
CA ASP A 188 -8.00 -30.19 -13.21
C ASP A 188 -6.91 -29.77 -14.20
N VAL A 189 -7.22 -28.80 -15.05
CA VAL A 189 -6.25 -28.15 -15.93
C VAL A 189 -5.94 -26.77 -15.34
N ILE A 190 -4.67 -26.54 -15.05
CA ILE A 190 -4.14 -25.30 -14.48
C ILE A 190 -3.32 -24.58 -15.54
N VAL A 191 -3.61 -23.31 -15.78
CA VAL A 191 -2.81 -22.43 -16.62
C VAL A 191 -2.11 -21.42 -15.71
N VAL A 192 -0.78 -21.41 -15.72
CA VAL A 192 0.03 -20.44 -14.97
C VAL A 192 0.81 -19.54 -15.91
N GLU A 193 0.99 -18.29 -15.52
CA GLU A 193 1.94 -17.39 -16.13
C GLU A 193 3.28 -17.49 -15.38
N ILE A 194 4.40 -17.47 -16.10
CA ILE A 194 5.75 -17.51 -15.53
C ILE A 194 6.48 -16.18 -15.68
N VAL A 195 7.40 -15.88 -14.76
CA VAL A 195 8.13 -14.59 -14.73
C VAL A 195 9.04 -14.43 -15.96
N ASN A 196 9.76 -15.49 -16.33
CA ASN A 196 10.66 -15.51 -17.47
C ASN A 196 10.16 -16.51 -18.51
N ALA A 197 10.29 -16.17 -19.80
CA ALA A 197 9.92 -17.07 -20.88
C ALA A 197 10.74 -18.38 -20.86
N LEU A 198 10.16 -19.45 -21.41
CA LEU A 198 10.88 -20.70 -21.63
C LEU A 198 12.05 -20.50 -22.58
N LEU A 199 13.23 -20.96 -22.18
CA LEU A 199 14.46 -20.93 -22.98
C LEU A 199 14.65 -22.21 -23.79
N LEU A 200 14.05 -23.30 -23.32
CA LEU A 200 14.09 -24.62 -23.93
C LEU A 200 12.68 -25.11 -24.23
N ARG A 201 12.58 -26.06 -25.17
CA ARG A 201 11.33 -26.76 -25.45
C ARG A 201 11.09 -27.83 -24.38
N PHE A 202 9.86 -27.92 -23.89
CA PHE A 202 9.43 -28.98 -22.98
C PHE A 202 8.29 -29.77 -23.60
N TYR A 203 8.36 -31.09 -23.48
CA TYR A 203 7.39 -32.01 -24.07
C TYR A 203 6.34 -32.36 -23.03
N GLY A 204 5.08 -32.05 -23.33
CA GLY A 204 3.98 -32.47 -22.48
C GLY A 204 3.42 -33.81 -22.89
N GLN A 205 2.32 -34.19 -22.26
CA GLN A 205 1.54 -35.34 -22.68
C GLN A 205 0.06 -34.99 -22.71
N GLU A 206 -0.71 -35.76 -23.49
CA GLU A 206 -2.16 -35.71 -23.43
C GLU A 206 -2.65 -36.21 -22.06
N VAL A 207 -3.89 -35.87 -21.72
CA VAL A 207 -4.47 -36.22 -20.43
C VAL A 207 -4.80 -37.70 -20.38
N VAL A 208 -4.27 -38.41 -19.40
CA VAL A 208 -4.52 -39.85 -19.19
C VAL A 208 -5.11 -40.15 -17.81
N ARG A 209 -5.92 -41.22 -17.72
CA ARG A 209 -6.60 -41.64 -16.49
C ARG A 209 -5.65 -42.23 -15.44
N PHE A 210 -4.63 -42.98 -15.85
CA PHE A 210 -3.62 -43.54 -14.95
C PHE A 210 -2.22 -43.37 -15.55
N THR A 211 -1.31 -42.74 -14.81
CA THR A 211 0.09 -42.59 -15.21
C THR A 211 0.92 -43.77 -14.71
N SER A 212 0.86 -44.91 -15.40
CA SER A 212 1.78 -46.03 -15.16
C SER A 212 3.18 -45.78 -15.75
N THR A 213 3.27 -44.92 -16.76
CA THR A 213 4.51 -44.46 -17.39
C THR A 213 4.80 -43.02 -17.02
N LYS A 214 6.07 -42.70 -16.75
CA LYS A 214 6.49 -41.33 -16.43
C LYS A 214 6.47 -40.45 -17.68
N PRO A 215 5.96 -39.20 -17.60
CA PRO A 215 5.97 -38.28 -18.74
C PRO A 215 7.40 -37.95 -19.18
N PRO A 216 7.60 -37.53 -20.45
CA PRO A 216 8.90 -37.12 -20.95
C PRO A 216 9.53 -35.99 -20.13
N THR A 217 8.74 -34.96 -19.83
CA THR A 217 9.09 -33.86 -18.93
C THR A 217 8.47 -34.09 -17.56
N ARG A 218 9.28 -34.01 -16.52
CA ARG A 218 8.86 -34.07 -15.12
C ARG A 218 8.94 -32.69 -14.50
N VAL A 219 7.94 -32.35 -13.68
CA VAL A 219 7.88 -31.09 -12.95
C VAL A 219 8.27 -31.38 -11.50
N TYR A 220 9.28 -30.66 -10.99
CA TYR A 220 9.77 -30.80 -9.63
C TYR A 220 9.51 -29.53 -8.83
N GLU A 221 9.21 -29.69 -7.55
CA GLU A 221 9.33 -28.64 -6.56
C GLU A 221 10.81 -28.34 -6.31
N THR A 222 11.11 -27.24 -5.63
CA THR A 222 12.48 -26.81 -5.41
C THR A 222 12.80 -26.59 -3.95
N ASN A 223 14.07 -26.83 -3.59
CA ASN A 223 14.59 -26.63 -2.25
C ASN A 223 15.67 -25.54 -2.27
N VAL A 224 15.64 -24.68 -1.26
CA VAL A 224 16.69 -23.67 -1.05
C VAL A 224 17.91 -24.34 -0.43
N VAL A 225 19.08 -24.11 -1.05
CA VAL A 225 20.37 -24.62 -0.59
C VAL A 225 21.33 -23.46 -0.46
N ASP A 226 21.99 -23.35 0.70
CA ASP A 226 23.04 -22.36 0.89
C ASP A 226 24.35 -22.83 0.26
N ALA A 227 24.42 -22.78 -1.08
CA ALA A 227 25.51 -23.37 -1.84
C ALA A 227 26.83 -22.58 -1.73
N THR A 228 26.80 -21.28 -1.45
CA THR A 228 27.99 -20.41 -1.53
C THR A 228 27.99 -19.34 -0.44
N SER A 229 29.15 -19.13 0.18
CA SER A 229 29.39 -18.01 1.09
C SER A 229 29.93 -16.81 0.32
N TYR A 230 29.23 -15.69 0.44
CA TYR A 230 29.63 -14.42 -0.17
C TYR A 230 30.38 -13.59 0.85
N HIS A 231 31.52 -13.05 0.45
CA HIS A 231 32.35 -12.22 1.29
C HIS A 231 32.33 -10.77 0.80
N SER A 232 32.09 -9.81 1.68
CA SER A 232 31.95 -8.40 1.35
C SER A 232 32.36 -7.51 2.52
N VAL A 233 32.24 -6.20 2.36
CA VAL A 233 32.56 -5.19 3.36
C VAL A 233 31.38 -4.27 3.60
N LYS A 234 31.16 -3.92 4.86
CA LYS A 234 30.11 -3.00 5.32
C LYS A 234 30.68 -1.96 6.26
N ARG A 235 30.08 -0.78 6.24
CA ARG A 235 30.43 0.33 7.13
C ARG A 235 29.63 0.24 8.42
N LEU A 236 30.29 0.53 9.54
CA LEU A 236 29.65 0.58 10.84
C LEU A 236 28.75 1.82 10.95
N THR A 237 27.52 1.64 11.43
CA THR A 237 26.54 2.71 11.62
C THR A 237 26.53 3.27 13.04
N ALA A 238 27.10 2.53 13.99
CA ALA A 238 27.35 2.97 15.37
C ALA A 238 28.83 2.81 15.70
N ALA A 239 29.31 3.60 16.67
CA ALA A 239 30.67 3.47 17.18
C ALA A 239 30.75 2.21 18.07
N ALA A 240 31.88 1.51 18.03
CA ALA A 240 32.14 0.35 18.87
C ALA A 240 33.39 0.60 19.72
N ALA A 241 33.31 0.25 21.00
CA ALA A 241 34.35 0.46 22.00
C ALA A 241 35.07 -0.85 22.36
N PRO A 242 36.29 -0.77 22.94
CA PRO A 242 36.97 -1.92 23.51
C PRO A 242 36.08 -2.68 24.51
N GLY A 243 36.00 -4.01 24.35
CA GLY A 243 35.17 -4.90 25.16
C GLY A 243 33.79 -5.21 24.57
N ASP A 244 33.30 -4.44 23.59
CA ASP A 244 32.01 -4.71 22.95
C ASP A 244 32.00 -6.07 22.24
N LEU A 245 30.89 -6.80 22.38
CA LEU A 245 30.67 -8.14 21.82
C LEU A 245 29.76 -8.13 20.58
N SER A 246 29.37 -6.96 20.10
CA SER A 246 28.63 -6.81 18.86
C SER A 246 29.02 -5.51 18.15
N VAL A 247 28.78 -5.47 16.84
CA VAL A 247 28.95 -4.28 16.02
C VAL A 247 27.73 -4.06 15.14
N GLN A 248 27.43 -2.80 14.81
CA GLN A 248 26.23 -2.43 14.08
C GLN A 248 26.54 -1.99 12.64
N VAL A 249 25.88 -2.62 11.66
CA VAL A 249 25.90 -2.22 10.25
C VAL A 249 24.52 -1.75 9.77
N ASP A 250 24.45 -1.24 8.54
CA ASP A 250 23.20 -0.83 7.88
C ASP A 250 22.29 -2.04 7.57
N SER A 251 22.90 -3.12 7.10
CA SER A 251 22.25 -4.35 6.69
C SER A 251 23.26 -5.49 6.63
N PRO A 252 22.92 -6.69 7.15
CA PRO A 252 23.79 -7.86 7.05
C PRO A 252 23.80 -8.48 5.64
N TYR A 253 23.04 -7.92 4.69
CA TYR A 253 22.89 -8.43 3.33
C TYR A 253 23.69 -7.64 2.30
N VAL A 254 24.11 -8.34 1.24
CA VAL A 254 24.73 -7.76 0.04
C VAL A 254 23.90 -8.12 -1.21
N ALA A 255 23.82 -7.21 -2.17
CA ALA A 255 23.14 -7.46 -3.44
C ALA A 255 24.06 -8.23 -4.39
N ILE A 256 23.61 -9.40 -4.85
CA ILE A 256 24.31 -10.20 -5.88
C ILE A 256 23.67 -10.06 -7.25
N VAL A 257 22.41 -9.61 -7.28
CA VAL A 257 21.66 -9.34 -8.51
C VAL A 257 20.87 -8.05 -8.33
N PRO A 258 20.81 -7.19 -9.35
CA PRO A 258 19.91 -6.04 -9.36
C PRO A 258 18.46 -6.50 -9.34
N THR A 259 17.69 -6.03 -8.35
CA THR A 259 16.25 -6.24 -8.29
C THR A 259 15.53 -4.90 -8.30
N SER A 260 14.45 -4.83 -9.08
CA SER A 260 13.56 -3.67 -9.19
C SER A 260 12.19 -3.99 -8.60
N THR A 261 12.16 -4.76 -7.51
CA THR A 261 10.92 -5.04 -6.79
C THR A 261 10.60 -3.89 -5.84
N ALA A 262 9.38 -3.37 -5.95
CA ALA A 262 8.87 -2.36 -5.05
C ALA A 262 7.49 -2.78 -4.56
N GLU A 263 7.33 -2.81 -3.24
CA GLU A 263 6.05 -2.99 -2.57
C GLU A 263 5.62 -1.67 -1.95
N THR A 264 4.34 -1.33 -2.08
CA THR A 264 3.76 -0.17 -1.41
C THR A 264 2.46 -0.59 -0.77
N ALA A 265 2.40 -0.49 0.55
CA ALA A 265 1.18 -0.76 1.31
C ALA A 265 0.17 0.37 1.08
N VAL A 266 -1.08 -0.03 0.89
CA VAL A 266 -2.25 0.83 0.83
C VAL A 266 -3.13 0.43 2.00
N SER A 267 -3.35 1.34 2.95
CA SER A 267 -4.16 1.10 4.14
C SER A 267 -5.33 2.08 4.20
N ASP A 268 -6.50 1.58 4.61
CA ASP A 268 -7.69 2.37 4.90
C ASP A 268 -8.08 3.34 3.79
N VAL A 269 -8.07 2.84 2.54
CA VAL A 269 -8.59 3.61 1.40
C VAL A 269 -10.06 3.31 1.21
N LEU A 270 -10.86 4.36 1.03
CA LEU A 270 -12.29 4.25 0.75
C LEU A 270 -12.49 3.55 -0.61
N ALA A 271 -13.30 2.49 -0.61
CA ALA A 271 -13.67 1.75 -1.80
C ALA A 271 -14.90 2.39 -2.46
N GLY A 272 -14.81 2.71 -3.74
CA GLY A 272 -15.83 3.49 -4.43
C GLY A 272 -15.74 4.97 -4.02
N LEU A 273 -15.44 5.84 -4.98
CA LEU A 273 -15.21 7.26 -4.68
C LEU A 273 -16.52 7.94 -4.35
N GLY A 274 -16.61 8.52 -3.15
CA GLY A 274 -17.68 9.42 -2.78
C GLY A 274 -17.61 10.69 -3.63
N ALA A 275 -18.51 10.83 -4.60
CA ALA A 275 -18.70 12.07 -5.34
C ALA A 275 -19.62 13.01 -4.55
N ILE A 276 -19.29 14.29 -4.51
CA ILE A 276 -20.20 15.30 -3.98
C ILE A 276 -21.15 15.70 -5.11
N SER A 277 -22.45 15.53 -4.87
CA SER A 277 -23.51 16.01 -5.76
C SER A 277 -24.02 17.35 -5.26
N TYR A 278 -23.99 18.37 -6.12
CA TYR A 278 -24.61 19.67 -5.83
C TYR A 278 -26.05 19.67 -6.34
N VAL A 279 -26.97 19.16 -5.52
CA VAL A 279 -28.38 19.02 -5.89
C VAL A 279 -29.09 20.37 -5.77
N PRO A 280 -29.78 20.86 -6.81
CA PRO A 280 -30.55 22.10 -6.74
C PRO A 280 -31.51 22.11 -5.55
N ALA A 281 -31.47 23.17 -4.75
CA ALA A 281 -32.22 23.32 -3.50
C ALA A 281 -33.29 24.42 -3.58
N GLY A 282 -33.40 25.10 -4.72
CA GLY A 282 -34.37 26.17 -4.97
C GLY A 282 -34.53 26.48 -6.47
N PRO A 283 -35.34 27.49 -6.84
CA PRO A 283 -35.64 27.80 -8.23
C PRO A 283 -34.38 28.16 -9.04
N ALA A 284 -34.37 27.79 -10.33
CA ALA A 284 -33.26 28.07 -11.22
C ALA A 284 -32.95 29.57 -11.31
N GLY A 285 -31.68 29.95 -11.19
CA GLY A 285 -31.24 31.36 -11.26
C GLY A 285 -31.69 32.26 -10.09
N SER A 286 -32.22 31.69 -9.01
CA SER A 286 -32.76 32.47 -7.87
C SER A 286 -31.68 33.15 -7.02
N LEU A 287 -30.40 32.76 -7.13
CA LEU A 287 -29.30 33.51 -6.54
C LEU A 287 -28.87 34.59 -7.53
N THR A 288 -29.02 35.87 -7.15
CA THR A 288 -28.56 36.99 -7.96
C THR A 288 -27.70 37.92 -7.11
N LEU A 289 -26.54 38.32 -7.64
CA LEU A 289 -25.67 39.33 -7.05
C LEU A 289 -25.26 40.36 -8.12
N GLN A 290 -25.48 41.63 -7.83
CA GLN A 290 -25.08 42.75 -8.68
C GLN A 290 -24.03 43.61 -7.98
N PHE A 291 -22.95 43.93 -8.67
CA PHE A 291 -21.93 44.83 -8.16
C PHE A 291 -21.25 45.58 -9.30
N THR A 292 -20.53 46.64 -8.97
CA THR A 292 -19.66 47.35 -9.91
C THR A 292 -18.25 47.34 -9.35
N SER A 293 -17.25 47.04 -10.19
CA SER A 293 -15.84 47.02 -9.78
C SER A 293 -14.96 47.44 -10.94
N SER A 294 -13.79 48.02 -10.63
CA SER A 294 -12.67 48.09 -11.58
C SER A 294 -11.90 46.77 -11.57
N PHE A 295 -11.34 46.39 -12.70
CA PHE A 295 -10.56 45.16 -12.86
C PHE A 295 -9.15 45.51 -13.33
N SER A 296 -8.15 45.27 -12.48
CA SER A 296 -6.75 45.36 -12.92
C SER A 296 -6.40 44.17 -13.82
N ALA A 297 -5.46 44.35 -14.75
CA ALA A 297 -5.07 43.30 -15.69
C ALA A 297 -4.64 42.02 -14.95
N GLY A 298 -5.31 40.91 -15.24
CA GLY A 298 -5.03 39.59 -14.66
C GLY A 298 -5.44 39.40 -13.19
N VAL A 299 -6.01 40.42 -12.52
CA VAL A 299 -6.43 40.33 -11.13
C VAL A 299 -7.91 39.97 -11.05
N ALA A 300 -8.22 38.84 -10.43
CA ALA A 300 -9.59 38.39 -10.24
C ALA A 300 -10.29 39.15 -9.11
N VAL A 301 -11.57 39.47 -9.31
CA VAL A 301 -12.47 40.00 -8.29
C VAL A 301 -13.44 38.88 -7.91
N THR A 302 -13.32 38.40 -6.68
CA THR A 302 -14.16 37.32 -6.13
C THR A 302 -15.39 37.88 -5.44
N ARG A 303 -16.53 37.22 -5.60
CA ARG A 303 -17.77 37.50 -4.88
C ARG A 303 -18.42 36.25 -4.32
N TYR A 304 -18.99 36.37 -3.13
CA TYR A 304 -19.66 35.29 -2.41
C TYR A 304 -21.18 35.46 -2.44
N LEU A 305 -21.91 34.44 -2.89
CA LEU A 305 -23.39 34.46 -2.99
C LEU A 305 -24.08 33.98 -1.70
N GLY A 306 -23.32 33.38 -0.77
CA GLY A 306 -23.80 33.01 0.56
C GLY A 306 -24.05 31.51 0.77
N ASN A 307 -24.36 30.78 -0.30
CA ASN A 307 -24.75 29.36 -0.31
C ASN A 307 -24.02 28.61 -1.43
N SER A 308 -23.99 27.27 -1.35
CA SER A 308 -23.54 26.42 -2.46
C SER A 308 -24.42 26.57 -3.71
N MET A 309 -23.83 26.29 -4.87
CA MET A 309 -24.44 26.51 -6.19
C MET A 309 -24.45 25.20 -6.99
N ALA A 310 -25.46 25.01 -7.84
CA ALA A 310 -25.53 23.84 -8.71
C ALA A 310 -24.45 23.92 -9.80
N VAL A 311 -23.81 22.78 -10.10
CA VAL A 311 -22.75 22.69 -11.13
C VAL A 311 -23.32 23.09 -12.49
N GLY A 312 -22.60 23.93 -13.24
CA GLY A 312 -23.01 24.38 -14.57
C GLY A 312 -24.13 25.43 -14.58
N SER A 313 -24.58 25.91 -13.41
CA SER A 313 -25.71 26.85 -13.31
C SER A 313 -25.30 28.33 -13.30
N VAL A 314 -24.01 28.63 -13.16
CA VAL A 314 -23.54 30.01 -12.99
C VAL A 314 -23.50 30.74 -14.33
N LYS A 315 -24.05 31.95 -14.35
CA LYS A 315 -23.89 32.92 -15.44
C LYS A 315 -23.40 34.24 -14.90
N VAL A 316 -22.48 34.86 -15.62
CA VAL A 316 -21.91 36.16 -15.27
C VAL A 316 -22.03 37.10 -16.47
N ALA A 317 -22.80 38.16 -16.33
CA ALA A 317 -22.81 39.27 -17.28
C ALA A 317 -21.82 40.34 -16.80
N ALA A 318 -20.65 40.45 -17.45
CA ALA A 318 -19.63 41.46 -17.18
C ALA A 318 -19.63 42.51 -18.31
N GLY A 319 -20.23 43.68 -18.06
CA GLY A 319 -20.51 44.66 -19.10
C GLY A 319 -21.44 44.08 -20.17
N ALA A 320 -20.97 44.01 -21.42
CA ALA A 320 -21.70 43.44 -22.56
C ALA A 320 -21.38 41.95 -22.84
N VAL A 321 -20.47 41.34 -22.07
CA VAL A 321 -20.04 39.96 -22.25
C VAL A 321 -20.73 39.05 -21.25
N GLU A 322 -21.34 37.96 -21.75
CA GLU A 322 -21.84 36.87 -20.92
C GLU A 322 -20.79 35.77 -20.85
N LEU A 323 -20.41 35.39 -19.63
CA LEU A 323 -19.67 34.19 -19.32
C LEU A 323 -20.64 33.14 -18.77
N THR A 324 -20.53 31.94 -19.30
CA THR A 324 -21.28 30.76 -18.87
C THR A 324 -20.34 29.77 -18.22
N ASP A 325 -20.80 29.14 -17.16
CA ASP A 325 -20.10 28.04 -16.51
C ASP A 325 -19.84 26.86 -17.46
N ASP A 326 -18.60 26.40 -17.51
CA ASP A 326 -18.19 25.21 -18.23
C ASP A 326 -18.38 23.92 -17.42
N GLY A 327 -18.76 24.06 -16.14
CA GLY A 327 -19.05 22.98 -15.22
C GLY A 327 -17.80 22.32 -14.59
N THR A 328 -16.60 22.62 -15.10
CA THR A 328 -15.30 22.27 -14.47
C THR A 328 -14.85 23.30 -13.43
N GLY A 329 -15.67 24.34 -13.21
CA GLY A 329 -15.34 25.49 -12.36
C GLY A 329 -14.70 26.64 -13.14
N GLY A 330 -14.69 26.59 -14.48
CA GLY A 330 -14.29 27.69 -15.36
C GLY A 330 -15.49 28.45 -15.92
N LEU A 331 -15.33 29.75 -16.15
CA LEU A 331 -16.31 30.59 -16.83
C LEU A 331 -15.82 30.93 -18.24
N VAL A 332 -16.61 30.55 -19.25
CA VAL A 332 -16.27 30.69 -20.67
C VAL A 332 -17.28 31.58 -21.42
N SER A 333 -16.81 32.38 -22.36
CA SER A 333 -17.66 33.13 -23.30
C SER A 333 -17.85 32.38 -24.62
N ALA A 334 -18.96 32.65 -25.33
CA ALA A 334 -19.24 32.08 -26.65
C ALA A 334 -18.28 32.54 -27.77
N GLY A 335 -17.51 33.60 -27.56
CA GLY A 335 -16.47 34.10 -28.47
C GLY A 335 -15.17 34.43 -27.74
N GLN A 336 -14.13 34.87 -28.47
CA GLN A 336 -12.91 35.40 -27.83
C GLN A 336 -13.27 36.60 -26.96
N SER A 337 -12.92 36.50 -25.68
CA SER A 337 -13.18 37.55 -24.69
C SER A 337 -11.93 37.77 -23.86
N PRO A 338 -11.63 39.03 -23.47
CA PRO A 338 -10.63 39.32 -22.47
C PRO A 338 -11.10 38.95 -21.04
N TRP A 339 -12.37 38.59 -20.87
CA TRP A 339 -12.93 38.15 -19.59
C TRP A 339 -12.73 36.65 -19.36
N SER A 340 -12.32 36.28 -18.15
CA SER A 340 -12.26 34.91 -17.66
C SER A 340 -12.80 34.84 -16.25
N GLY A 341 -13.10 33.64 -15.76
CA GLY A 341 -13.49 33.48 -14.38
C GLY A 341 -13.49 32.05 -13.91
N THR A 342 -13.69 31.87 -12.62
CA THR A 342 -13.78 30.57 -11.97
C THR A 342 -14.94 30.53 -10.97
N VAL A 343 -15.43 29.33 -10.71
CA VAL A 343 -16.55 29.05 -9.81
C VAL A 343 -16.13 28.02 -8.77
N ASP A 344 -16.36 28.32 -7.50
CA ASP A 344 -16.35 27.36 -6.40
C ASP A 344 -17.79 27.11 -5.95
N TYR A 345 -18.31 25.94 -6.33
CA TYR A 345 -19.69 25.53 -6.06
C TYR A 345 -19.97 25.31 -4.58
N GLN A 346 -18.97 24.93 -3.79
CA GLN A 346 -19.15 24.61 -2.37
C GLN A 346 -19.24 25.88 -1.54
N SER A 347 -18.28 26.79 -1.73
CA SER A 347 -18.27 28.05 -0.98
C SER A 347 -19.24 29.09 -1.55
N GLY A 348 -19.79 28.85 -2.74
CA GLY A 348 -20.67 29.81 -3.40
C GLY A 348 -19.90 31.02 -3.95
N ALA A 349 -18.64 30.84 -4.31
CA ALA A 349 -17.75 31.92 -4.72
C ALA A 349 -17.56 31.95 -6.25
N VAL A 350 -17.63 33.15 -6.82
CA VAL A 350 -17.42 33.39 -8.25
C VAL A 350 -16.34 34.44 -8.41
N SER A 351 -15.29 34.11 -9.15
CA SER A 351 -14.16 34.99 -9.43
C SER A 351 -14.15 35.39 -10.89
N VAL A 352 -14.04 36.68 -11.18
CA VAL A 352 -14.04 37.21 -12.55
C VAL A 352 -12.81 38.07 -12.74
N ALA A 353 -12.09 37.90 -13.85
CA ALA A 353 -10.88 38.65 -14.19
C ALA A 353 -10.96 39.19 -15.61
N HIS A 354 -10.19 40.25 -15.89
CA HIS A 354 -10.02 40.82 -17.23
C HIS A 354 -8.53 40.81 -17.61
N SER A 355 -8.19 40.21 -18.75
CA SER A 355 -6.81 39.94 -19.16
C SER A 355 -5.97 41.21 -19.37
N THR A 356 -6.57 42.29 -19.87
CA THR A 356 -5.89 43.57 -20.12
C THR A 356 -6.30 44.69 -19.14
N GLY A 357 -7.15 44.37 -18.16
CA GLY A 357 -7.75 45.34 -17.25
C GLY A 357 -8.87 46.17 -17.87
N THR A 358 -9.83 46.59 -17.06
CA THR A 358 -10.92 47.49 -17.46
C THR A 358 -11.30 48.38 -16.29
N GLY A 359 -11.86 49.56 -16.59
CA GLY A 359 -12.38 50.47 -15.59
C GLY A 359 -13.61 49.93 -14.86
N SER A 360 -14.32 50.82 -14.18
CA SER A 360 -15.56 50.50 -13.47
C SER A 360 -16.58 49.83 -14.40
N THR A 361 -16.83 48.53 -14.19
CA THR A 361 -17.70 47.70 -15.02
C THR A 361 -18.79 47.08 -14.15
N PRO A 362 -20.08 47.14 -14.57
CA PRO A 362 -21.15 46.43 -13.89
C PRO A 362 -21.05 44.93 -14.15
N VAL A 363 -21.21 44.14 -13.09
CA VAL A 363 -21.22 42.68 -13.14
C VAL A 363 -22.48 42.15 -12.45
N THR A 364 -23.21 41.30 -13.15
CA THR A 364 -24.35 40.54 -12.60
C THR A 364 -24.01 39.06 -12.61
N ILE A 365 -24.09 38.42 -11.44
CA ILE A 365 -23.94 36.97 -11.29
C ILE A 365 -25.32 36.39 -10.99
N THR A 366 -25.71 35.36 -11.74
CA THR A 366 -26.91 34.56 -11.48
C THR A 366 -26.53 33.09 -11.34
N ALA A 367 -27.07 32.40 -10.33
CA ALA A 367 -26.82 30.98 -10.08
C ALA A 367 -28.05 30.28 -9.48
N THR A 368 -28.07 28.95 -9.53
CA THR A 368 -29.09 28.14 -8.86
C THR A 368 -28.53 27.67 -7.51
N PRO A 369 -29.25 27.87 -6.39
CA PRO A 369 -28.79 27.38 -5.09
C PRO A 369 -28.80 25.86 -5.07
N ALA A 370 -27.83 25.24 -4.42
CA ALA A 370 -27.72 23.80 -4.27
C ALA A 370 -27.38 23.41 -2.83
N GLY A 371 -27.67 22.17 -2.46
CA GLY A 371 -27.11 21.50 -1.29
C GLY A 371 -26.01 20.54 -1.71
N ALA A 372 -24.89 20.54 -0.99
CA ALA A 372 -23.82 19.58 -1.18
C ALA A 372 -24.22 18.26 -0.49
N VAL A 373 -24.62 17.28 -1.28
CA VAL A 373 -24.91 15.94 -0.79
C VAL A 373 -23.68 15.08 -1.08
N VAL A 374 -22.99 14.66 -0.02
CA VAL A 374 -21.95 13.63 -0.14
C VAL A 374 -22.67 12.33 -0.50
N GLN A 375 -22.59 11.93 -1.76
CA GLN A 375 -23.28 10.74 -2.22
C GLN A 375 -22.41 9.51 -1.98
N GLN A 376 -23.07 8.44 -1.56
CA GLN A 376 -22.58 7.09 -1.73
C GLN A 376 -22.47 6.87 -3.25
N GLY A 377 -21.24 6.72 -3.77
CA GLY A 377 -21.02 6.56 -5.20
C GLY A 377 -21.72 5.29 -5.68
N PHE A 378 -22.86 5.44 -6.37
CA PHE A 378 -23.46 4.35 -7.12
C PHE A 378 -22.42 3.90 -8.11
N ASN A 379 -22.18 2.61 -8.21
CA ASN A 379 -21.22 2.08 -9.15
C ASN A 379 -21.77 0.89 -9.91
N ASP A 380 -21.29 0.76 -11.13
CA ASP A 380 -21.52 -0.40 -11.96
C ASP A 380 -20.25 -0.74 -12.72
N GLU A 381 -20.16 -1.98 -13.18
CA GLU A 381 -19.01 -2.48 -13.91
C GLU A 381 -19.44 -3.27 -15.15
N ILE A 382 -18.65 -3.12 -16.22
CA ILE A 382 -18.72 -3.97 -17.39
C ILE A 382 -17.34 -4.61 -17.56
N VAL A 383 -17.29 -5.95 -17.49
CA VAL A 383 -16.05 -6.71 -17.67
C VAL A 383 -15.65 -6.68 -19.15
N VAL A 384 -14.38 -6.40 -19.41
CA VAL A 384 -13.78 -6.42 -20.74
C VAL A 384 -13.41 -7.85 -21.10
N THR A 385 -14.05 -8.37 -22.13
CA THR A 385 -13.87 -9.71 -22.69
C THR A 385 -13.45 -9.59 -24.16
N GLN A 386 -12.95 -10.67 -24.75
CA GLN A 386 -12.57 -10.67 -26.16
C GLN A 386 -13.74 -10.33 -27.10
N ASN A 387 -14.98 -10.64 -26.70
CA ASN A 387 -16.17 -10.43 -27.52
C ASN A 387 -16.70 -8.98 -27.49
N ASN A 388 -16.48 -8.24 -26.40
CA ASN A 388 -16.99 -6.87 -26.22
C ASN A 388 -15.89 -5.80 -26.21
N GLN A 389 -14.62 -6.17 -26.41
CA GLN A 389 -13.51 -5.22 -26.47
C GLN A 389 -13.69 -4.26 -27.66
N GLY A 390 -13.71 -2.96 -27.36
CA GLY A 390 -13.84 -1.92 -28.37
C GLY A 390 -13.46 -0.54 -27.84
N TYR A 391 -13.38 0.43 -28.75
CA TYR A 391 -13.13 1.83 -28.40
C TYR A 391 -14.37 2.54 -27.86
N ASN A 392 -15.55 2.24 -28.41
CA ASN A 392 -16.80 2.90 -28.05
C ASN A 392 -17.61 2.02 -27.11
N TRP A 393 -18.04 2.61 -26.00
CA TRP A 393 -18.86 1.97 -24.97
C TRP A 393 -20.13 2.78 -24.80
N LEU A 394 -21.28 2.09 -24.81
CA LEU A 394 -22.60 2.65 -24.57
C LEU A 394 -23.25 1.83 -23.47
N PHE A 395 -23.68 2.50 -22.41
CA PHE A 395 -24.43 1.90 -21.33
C PHE A 395 -25.34 2.93 -20.68
N GLN A 396 -26.30 2.45 -19.89
CA GLN A 396 -27.29 3.28 -19.21
C GLN A 396 -27.09 3.13 -17.71
N ILE A 397 -27.09 4.25 -17.00
CA ILE A 397 -26.91 4.30 -15.56
C ILE A 397 -28.19 4.76 -14.87
N GLU A 398 -28.56 4.03 -13.82
CA GLU A 398 -29.78 4.22 -13.04
C GLU A 398 -29.51 3.95 -11.56
N PRO A 399 -29.95 4.81 -10.63
CA PRO A 399 -30.79 6.00 -10.82
C PRO A 399 -30.09 7.11 -11.62
N LEU A 400 -30.89 8.03 -12.21
CA LEU A 400 -30.35 9.07 -13.09
C LEU A 400 -29.25 9.89 -12.39
N PRO A 401 -28.13 10.16 -13.07
CA PRO A 401 -26.99 10.84 -12.49
C PRO A 401 -27.26 12.34 -12.28
N ALA A 402 -26.74 12.87 -11.19
CA ALA A 402 -26.66 14.32 -11.00
C ALA A 402 -25.51 14.91 -11.84
N PRO A 403 -25.66 16.12 -12.40
CA PRO A 403 -24.62 16.76 -13.19
C PRO A 403 -23.28 16.87 -12.44
N GLY A 404 -22.19 16.47 -13.10
CA GLY A 404 -20.81 16.61 -12.60
C GLY A 404 -20.36 15.47 -11.70
N THR A 405 -21.19 14.43 -11.54
CA THR A 405 -20.90 13.33 -10.60
C THR A 405 -20.43 12.05 -11.29
N VAL A 406 -20.63 11.91 -12.61
CA VAL A 406 -20.28 10.69 -13.33
C VAL A 406 -18.77 10.61 -13.53
N VAL A 407 -18.21 9.47 -13.16
CA VAL A 407 -16.82 9.09 -13.34
C VAL A 407 -16.78 7.74 -14.03
N VAL A 408 -15.98 7.63 -15.09
CA VAL A 408 -15.74 6.35 -15.77
C VAL A 408 -14.26 6.02 -15.69
N ASP A 409 -13.94 4.92 -15.02
CA ASP A 409 -12.60 4.36 -14.95
C ASP A 409 -12.48 3.17 -15.92
N TYR A 410 -11.44 3.14 -16.74
CA TYR A 410 -11.12 1.98 -17.58
C TYR A 410 -9.61 1.74 -17.58
N ARG A 411 -9.16 0.51 -17.85
CA ARG A 411 -7.73 0.18 -17.91
C ARG A 411 -7.29 -0.03 -19.35
N ALA A 412 -6.19 0.60 -19.76
CA ALA A 412 -5.54 0.33 -21.05
C ALA A 412 -4.02 0.39 -20.90
N LEU A 413 -3.32 -0.53 -21.58
CA LEU A 413 -1.85 -0.66 -21.53
C LEU A 413 -1.33 -0.81 -20.09
N GLY A 414 -2.09 -1.52 -19.24
CA GLY A 414 -1.76 -1.76 -17.85
C GLY A 414 -2.10 -0.61 -16.89
N LYS A 415 -2.58 0.54 -17.38
CA LYS A 415 -2.84 1.74 -16.57
C LYS A 415 -4.32 2.07 -16.49
N TRP A 416 -4.81 2.37 -15.28
CA TRP A 416 -6.15 2.93 -15.07
C TRP A 416 -6.22 4.39 -15.53
N ILE A 417 -7.22 4.67 -16.33
CA ILE A 417 -7.57 5.96 -16.90
C ILE A 417 -8.93 6.36 -16.36
N ARG A 418 -9.08 7.64 -16.01
CA ARG A 418 -10.31 8.21 -15.50
C ARG A 418 -10.83 9.28 -16.44
N LEU A 419 -12.10 9.16 -16.80
CA LEU A 419 -12.89 10.20 -17.43
C LEU A 419 -13.86 10.78 -16.39
N THR A 420 -13.97 12.09 -16.32
CA THR A 420 -14.84 12.78 -15.35
C THR A 420 -15.83 13.66 -16.08
N ASP A 421 -17.08 13.60 -15.65
CA ASP A 421 -18.14 14.47 -16.14
C ASP A 421 -17.89 15.92 -15.71
N ASN A 422 -17.95 16.82 -16.67
CA ASN A 422 -17.82 18.24 -16.44
C ASN A 422 -19.14 18.90 -15.99
N GLY A 423 -20.24 18.18 -15.79
CA GLY A 423 -21.51 18.81 -15.39
C GLY A 423 -22.33 19.40 -16.54
N ARG A 424 -21.83 19.30 -17.78
CA ARG A 424 -22.57 19.66 -19.01
C ARG A 424 -22.87 18.45 -19.89
N GLY A 425 -22.70 17.25 -19.34
CA GLY A 425 -22.89 16.00 -20.04
C GLY A 425 -21.72 15.63 -20.93
N GLN A 426 -20.50 16.07 -20.61
CA GLN A 426 -19.28 15.69 -21.32
C GLN A 426 -18.29 15.01 -20.36
N LEU A 427 -17.84 13.81 -20.72
CA LEU A 427 -16.76 13.11 -20.02
C LEU A 427 -15.41 13.56 -20.57
N ILE A 428 -14.55 14.07 -19.69
CA ILE A 428 -13.24 14.62 -20.05
C ILE A 428 -12.14 13.80 -19.37
N GLY A 429 -11.16 13.36 -20.16
CA GLY A 429 -9.88 12.82 -19.71
C GLY A 429 -8.72 13.74 -20.06
N ARG A 430 -7.49 13.40 -19.67
CA ARG A 430 -6.31 14.12 -20.17
C ARG A 430 -6.15 13.92 -21.69
N PRO A 431 -5.38 14.76 -22.40
CA PRO A 431 -5.16 14.59 -23.83
C PRO A 431 -4.76 13.15 -24.19
N GLY A 432 -5.47 12.53 -25.14
CA GLY A 432 -5.24 11.14 -25.58
C GLY A 432 -5.85 10.04 -24.70
N GLN A 433 -6.52 10.38 -23.59
CA GLN A 433 -7.13 9.41 -22.67
C GLN A 433 -8.58 9.05 -23.00
N GLY A 434 -9.16 9.64 -24.06
CA GLY A 434 -10.57 9.43 -24.41
C GLY A 434 -11.49 10.54 -23.91
N SER A 435 -12.74 10.46 -24.33
CA SER A 435 -13.79 11.45 -24.06
C SER A 435 -15.16 10.81 -24.23
N GLY A 436 -16.21 11.47 -23.78
CA GLY A 436 -17.56 10.94 -23.89
C GLY A 436 -18.65 11.95 -23.62
N THR A 437 -19.89 11.47 -23.57
CA THR A 437 -21.08 12.25 -23.22
C THR A 437 -21.93 11.52 -22.20
N VAL A 438 -22.62 12.30 -21.37
CA VAL A 438 -23.60 11.83 -20.39
C VAL A 438 -24.90 12.57 -20.65
N ASN A 439 -25.99 11.83 -20.81
CA ASN A 439 -27.33 12.42 -20.86
C ASN A 439 -28.00 12.26 -19.50
N TYR A 440 -28.13 13.36 -18.75
CA TYR A 440 -28.75 13.35 -17.41
C TYR A 440 -30.24 12.99 -17.42
N ALA A 441 -30.93 13.22 -18.54
CA ALA A 441 -32.36 12.93 -18.64
C ALA A 441 -32.65 11.44 -18.90
N THR A 442 -31.75 10.74 -19.60
CA THR A 442 -31.92 9.32 -19.96
C THR A 442 -30.96 8.38 -19.23
N GLY A 443 -29.95 8.92 -18.53
CA GLY A 443 -28.88 8.13 -17.91
C GLY A 443 -27.93 7.50 -18.93
N SER A 444 -28.01 7.85 -20.21
CA SER A 444 -27.16 7.26 -21.24
C SER A 444 -25.73 7.82 -21.17
N VAL A 445 -24.75 6.94 -21.09
CA VAL A 445 -23.32 7.27 -21.10
C VAL A 445 -22.70 6.69 -22.37
N VAL A 446 -22.07 7.57 -23.16
CA VAL A 446 -21.29 7.19 -24.33
C VAL A 446 -19.84 7.56 -24.06
N MET A 447 -18.95 6.58 -24.06
CA MET A 447 -17.52 6.80 -23.89
C MET A 447 -16.76 6.30 -25.13
N THR A 448 -15.77 7.07 -25.55
CA THR A 448 -14.74 6.64 -26.50
C THR A 448 -13.41 6.59 -25.77
N ALA A 449 -12.88 5.37 -25.55
CA ALA A 449 -11.59 5.14 -24.93
C ALA A 449 -10.45 5.68 -25.81
N GLY A 450 -9.38 6.21 -25.20
CA GLY A 450 -8.19 6.65 -25.93
C GLY A 450 -7.33 5.50 -26.50
N ALA A 451 -7.48 4.30 -25.94
CA ALA A 451 -6.82 3.07 -26.35
C ALA A 451 -7.76 1.87 -26.05
N LEU A 452 -7.53 0.73 -26.69
CA LEU A 452 -8.32 -0.48 -26.42
C LEU A 452 -8.21 -0.88 -24.93
N PRO A 453 -9.35 -1.07 -24.23
CA PRO A 453 -9.31 -1.54 -22.85
C PRO A 453 -8.71 -2.94 -22.73
N ASP A 454 -7.96 -3.20 -21.65
CA ASP A 454 -7.23 -4.47 -21.44
C ASP A 454 -8.21 -5.64 -21.18
N LEU A 455 -7.95 -6.81 -21.75
CA LEU A 455 -8.76 -8.02 -21.50
C LEU A 455 -8.73 -8.42 -20.02
N GLY A 456 -9.87 -8.85 -19.47
CA GLY A 456 -10.00 -9.22 -18.06
C GLY A 456 -10.15 -8.04 -17.08
N SER A 457 -9.90 -6.81 -17.55
CA SER A 457 -10.17 -5.59 -16.79
C SER A 457 -11.66 -5.20 -16.83
N SER A 458 -12.02 -4.01 -16.32
CA SER A 458 -13.39 -3.51 -16.34
C SER A 458 -13.47 -2.04 -16.72
N VAL A 459 -14.59 -1.67 -17.34
CA VAL A 459 -15.08 -0.30 -17.38
C VAL A 459 -15.96 -0.12 -16.16
N ILE A 460 -15.50 0.67 -15.19
CA ILE A 460 -16.20 0.95 -13.93
C ILE A 460 -16.79 2.34 -14.04
N THR A 461 -18.09 2.46 -13.88
CA THR A 461 -18.77 3.76 -13.82
C THR A 461 -19.19 4.01 -12.40
N SER A 462 -18.97 5.23 -11.90
CA SER A 462 -19.45 5.69 -10.60
C SER A 462 -20.18 7.02 -10.75
N TRP A 463 -21.28 7.22 -10.04
CA TRP A 463 -22.03 8.47 -10.11
C TRP A 463 -22.80 8.76 -8.80
N GLY A 464 -23.19 10.01 -8.63
CA GLY A 464 -24.12 10.45 -7.59
C GLY A 464 -25.50 10.68 -8.19
N THR A 465 -26.55 10.59 -7.37
CA THR A 465 -27.93 10.85 -7.83
C THR A 465 -28.60 11.92 -6.98
N ALA A 466 -29.54 12.66 -7.57
CA ALA A 466 -30.41 13.58 -6.84
C ALA A 466 -31.61 12.88 -6.20
N VAL A 467 -31.88 11.61 -6.53
CA VAL A 467 -33.09 10.86 -6.13
C VAL A 467 -33.27 10.75 -4.60
N VAL A 468 -32.18 10.84 -3.84
CA VAL A 468 -32.21 10.76 -2.36
C VAL A 468 -32.45 12.11 -1.66
N ALA A 469 -32.66 13.19 -2.43
CA ALA A 469 -32.86 14.54 -1.91
C ALA A 469 -34.03 15.25 -2.63
N GLU A 470 -34.78 16.06 -1.88
CA GLU A 470 -35.95 16.79 -2.38
C GLU A 470 -35.83 18.29 -2.04
N ALA A 471 -36.04 19.15 -3.04
CA ALA A 471 -36.07 20.59 -2.83
C ALA A 471 -37.43 21.02 -2.26
N ARG A 472 -37.40 21.87 -1.22
CA ARG A 472 -38.57 22.35 -0.47
C ARG A 472 -38.77 23.86 -0.56
N ALA A 473 -38.07 24.53 -1.47
CA ALA A 473 -38.27 25.95 -1.68
C ALA A 473 -39.74 26.21 -2.10
N GLY A 474 -40.43 27.09 -1.37
CA GLY A 474 -41.84 27.40 -1.62
C GLY A 474 -42.86 26.47 -0.97
N ASP A 475 -42.46 25.56 -0.06
CA ASP A 475 -43.40 24.76 0.72
C ASP A 475 -44.31 25.66 1.58
N VAL A 476 -45.62 25.62 1.29
CA VAL A 476 -46.64 26.45 1.97
C VAL A 476 -47.01 25.92 3.36
N ALA A 477 -46.60 24.70 3.71
CA ALA A 477 -46.80 24.16 5.05
C ALA A 477 -45.85 24.78 6.08
N ILE A 478 -44.74 25.38 5.65
CA ILE A 478 -43.80 26.13 6.49
C ILE A 478 -44.49 27.40 6.99
N GLN A 479 -44.92 27.35 8.24
CA GLN A 479 -45.61 28.47 8.89
C GLN A 479 -44.61 29.55 9.34
N PRO A 480 -45.07 30.80 9.50
CA PRO A 480 -44.27 31.83 10.13
C PRO A 480 -43.79 31.41 11.52
N PRO A 481 -42.63 31.88 11.96
CA PRO A 481 -42.03 31.38 13.17
C PRO A 481 -42.79 31.82 14.44
N ALA A 482 -42.62 31.05 15.50
CA ALA A 482 -43.28 31.25 16.79
C ALA A 482 -42.30 31.76 17.85
N LEU A 483 -42.84 32.40 18.89
CA LEU A 483 -42.13 32.86 20.08
C LEU A 483 -42.36 31.86 21.20
N HIS A 484 -41.29 31.29 21.74
CA HIS A 484 -41.34 30.30 22.82
C HIS A 484 -40.88 30.93 24.13
N PHE A 485 -41.79 31.02 25.10
CA PHE A 485 -41.55 31.55 26.43
C PHE A 485 -41.59 30.42 27.44
N MET A 486 -40.81 30.58 28.51
CA MET A 486 -40.84 29.70 29.67
C MET A 486 -41.27 30.52 30.88
N LEU A 487 -42.38 30.14 31.49
CA LEU A 487 -42.84 30.73 32.76
C LEU A 487 -41.92 30.31 33.91
N GLN A 488 -41.76 31.15 34.93
CA GLN A 488 -40.87 30.82 36.07
C GLN A 488 -41.37 29.62 36.88
N ASN A 489 -42.68 29.38 36.88
CA ASN A 489 -43.32 28.30 37.62
C ASN A 489 -44.15 27.44 36.67
N GLY A 490 -43.87 26.13 36.67
CA GLY A 490 -44.73 25.11 36.05
C GLY A 490 -45.97 24.82 36.91
N GLY A 491 -46.77 23.84 36.51
CA GLY A 491 -48.04 23.53 37.20
C GLY A 491 -49.09 24.64 37.08
N VAL A 492 -49.11 25.32 35.94
CA VAL A 492 -50.06 26.40 35.64
C VAL A 492 -51.49 25.84 35.65
N VAL A 493 -52.40 26.55 36.30
CA VAL A 493 -53.80 26.14 36.41
C VAL A 493 -54.50 26.40 35.06
N PRO A 494 -55.07 25.37 34.41
CA PRO A 494 -55.76 25.54 33.13
C PRO A 494 -56.87 26.59 33.18
N GLY A 495 -56.87 27.51 32.21
CA GLY A 495 -57.85 28.59 32.05
C GLY A 495 -57.54 29.86 32.84
N THR A 496 -56.48 29.88 33.66
CA THR A 496 -56.10 31.06 34.46
C THR A 496 -55.04 31.93 33.80
N ALA A 497 -54.35 31.41 32.78
CA ALA A 497 -53.25 32.11 32.14
C ALA A 497 -53.76 33.22 31.20
N ALA A 498 -53.35 34.46 31.48
CA ALA A 498 -53.60 35.63 30.67
C ALA A 498 -52.28 36.33 30.39
N PHE A 499 -52.01 36.59 29.11
CA PHE A 499 -50.81 37.31 28.68
C PHE A 499 -51.16 38.59 27.92
N THR A 500 -50.22 39.53 27.92
CA THR A 500 -50.33 40.76 27.12
C THR A 500 -49.01 41.05 26.41
N LEU A 501 -49.07 41.35 25.12
CA LEU A 501 -47.93 41.76 24.28
C LEU A 501 -48.20 43.13 23.67
N ARG A 502 -47.16 43.95 23.49
CA ARG A 502 -47.27 45.23 22.79
C ARG A 502 -46.97 45.04 21.31
N VAL A 503 -47.94 45.37 20.46
CA VAL A 503 -47.86 45.22 19.00
C VAL A 503 -48.34 46.51 18.36
N ALA A 504 -47.50 47.12 17.51
CA ALA A 504 -47.81 48.37 16.81
C ALA A 504 -48.27 49.50 17.76
N GLY A 505 -47.65 49.57 18.94
CA GLY A 505 -47.94 50.57 19.97
C GLY A 505 -49.15 50.27 20.86
N GLN A 506 -49.88 49.18 20.64
CA GLN A 506 -51.08 48.78 21.40
C GLN A 506 -50.86 47.49 22.19
N ASN A 507 -51.51 47.36 23.35
CA ASN A 507 -51.50 46.13 24.15
C ASN A 507 -52.52 45.13 23.59
N VAL A 508 -52.04 43.98 23.16
CA VAL A 508 -52.83 42.86 22.63
C VAL A 508 -52.92 41.77 23.68
N ALA A 509 -54.14 41.43 24.08
CA ALA A 509 -54.42 40.36 25.03
C ALA A 509 -54.32 38.97 24.37
N VAL A 510 -53.73 38.03 25.08
CA VAL A 510 -53.61 36.61 24.74
C VAL A 510 -54.23 35.82 25.88
N SER A 511 -55.38 35.18 25.65
CA SER A 511 -56.13 34.47 26.71
C SER A 511 -56.08 32.96 26.53
N ASP A 512 -55.89 32.22 27.61
CA ASP A 512 -55.99 30.77 27.65
C ASP A 512 -57.45 30.28 27.60
N ASN A 513 -57.72 29.28 26.76
CA ASN A 513 -59.04 28.65 26.64
C ASN A 513 -59.28 27.48 27.61
N GLY A 514 -58.31 27.14 28.47
CA GLY A 514 -58.40 26.03 29.42
C GLY A 514 -58.10 24.66 28.81
N ALA A 515 -57.98 24.56 27.48
CA ALA A 515 -57.57 23.35 26.75
C ALA A 515 -56.11 23.44 26.23
N GLY A 516 -55.37 24.47 26.67
CA GLY A 516 -53.97 24.68 26.34
C GLY A 516 -53.77 25.33 24.97
N GLU A 517 -54.78 26.01 24.43
CA GLU A 517 -54.64 26.91 23.29
C GLU A 517 -54.74 28.36 23.76
N LEU A 518 -53.92 29.22 23.16
CA LEU A 518 -53.87 30.65 23.45
C LEU A 518 -54.54 31.44 22.33
N LEU A 519 -55.56 32.22 22.70
CA LEU A 519 -56.38 32.99 21.79
C LEU A 519 -55.87 34.44 21.68
N ILE A 520 -55.65 34.91 20.45
CA ILE A 520 -55.31 36.31 20.14
C ILE A 520 -56.42 36.87 19.27
N GLY A 521 -57.18 37.84 19.78
CA GLY A 521 -58.35 38.36 19.09
C GLY A 521 -59.43 37.29 18.81
N GLY A 522 -59.56 36.31 19.71
CA GLY A 522 -60.51 35.19 19.59
C GLY A 522 -60.08 34.05 18.66
N VAL A 523 -58.89 34.12 18.06
CA VAL A 523 -58.34 33.05 17.20
C VAL A 523 -57.19 32.35 17.90
N ALA A 524 -57.18 31.01 17.90
CA ALA A 524 -56.07 30.22 18.42
C ALA A 524 -54.79 30.50 17.64
N ARG A 525 -53.80 31.09 18.31
CA ARG A 525 -52.50 31.49 17.73
C ARG A 525 -51.33 31.17 18.66
N GLY A 526 -51.54 30.27 19.60
CA GLY A 526 -50.51 29.80 20.51
C GLY A 526 -50.99 28.61 21.32
N ALA A 527 -50.10 28.09 22.16
CA ALA A 527 -50.39 26.99 23.05
C ALA A 527 -49.63 27.17 24.37
N ILE A 528 -50.16 26.56 25.43
CA ILE A 528 -49.50 26.48 26.74
C ILE A 528 -49.44 25.02 27.20
N ALA A 529 -48.27 24.60 27.67
CA ALA A 529 -48.07 23.34 28.38
C ALA A 529 -48.09 23.62 29.89
N TYR A 530 -49.22 23.31 30.53
CA TYR A 530 -49.46 23.70 31.92
C TYR A 530 -48.46 23.13 32.92
N ALA A 531 -48.09 21.85 32.79
CA ALA A 531 -47.18 21.20 33.72
C ALA A 531 -45.77 21.81 33.70
N THR A 532 -45.24 22.16 32.52
CA THR A 532 -43.89 22.74 32.36
C THR A 532 -43.88 24.27 32.37
N GLY A 533 -45.02 24.91 32.11
CA GLY A 533 -45.11 26.37 31.94
C GLY A 533 -44.64 26.87 30.57
N GLU A 534 -44.54 25.99 29.55
CA GLU A 534 -44.08 26.39 28.22
C GLU A 534 -45.18 27.07 27.43
N VAL A 535 -44.89 28.22 26.84
CA VAL A 535 -45.85 29.05 26.11
C VAL A 535 -45.31 29.32 24.71
N SER A 536 -46.00 28.87 23.69
CA SER A 536 -45.70 29.20 22.29
C SER A 536 -46.74 30.16 21.74
N ILE A 537 -46.31 31.28 21.16
CA ILE A 537 -47.18 32.30 20.57
C ILE A 537 -46.72 32.63 19.16
N ARG A 538 -47.60 32.48 18.16
CA ARG A 538 -47.37 32.79 16.74
C ARG A 538 -48.29 33.95 16.31
N PRO A 539 -47.93 35.21 16.62
CA PRO A 539 -48.78 36.34 16.29
C PRO A 539 -48.67 36.67 14.79
N ALA A 540 -49.74 37.22 14.20
CA ALA A 540 -49.73 37.65 12.79
C ALA A 540 -48.83 38.89 12.58
N THR A 541 -48.71 39.73 13.60
CA THR A 541 -47.79 40.87 13.68
C THR A 541 -46.88 40.66 14.88
N LEU A 542 -45.57 40.73 14.69
CA LEU A 542 -44.60 40.53 15.75
C LEU A 542 -44.66 41.65 16.80
N PRO A 543 -44.33 41.36 18.06
CA PRO A 543 -44.25 42.37 19.11
C PRO A 543 -43.21 43.46 18.82
N ASP A 544 -43.43 44.65 19.36
CA ASP A 544 -42.51 45.78 19.24
C ASP A 544 -41.19 45.50 19.99
N ALA A 545 -40.11 46.21 19.65
CA ALA A 545 -38.77 45.95 20.20
C ALA A 545 -38.68 46.08 21.73
N ASP A 546 -39.52 46.94 22.30
CA ASP A 546 -39.64 47.21 23.73
C ASP A 546 -40.73 46.36 24.41
N SER A 547 -41.39 45.47 23.67
CA SER A 547 -42.43 44.61 24.22
C SER A 547 -41.84 43.57 25.17
N GLN A 548 -42.59 43.27 26.23
CA GLN A 548 -42.38 42.11 27.09
C GLN A 548 -43.70 41.33 27.15
N LEU A 549 -43.64 40.02 27.36
CA LEU A 549 -44.82 39.22 27.66
C LEU A 549 -45.15 39.46 29.13
N ALA A 550 -46.18 40.27 29.40
CA ALA A 550 -46.74 40.37 30.74
C ALA A 550 -47.62 39.15 31.00
N CYS A 551 -47.33 38.39 32.04
CA CYS A 551 -47.99 37.14 32.38
C CYS A 551 -48.74 37.27 33.71
N GLN A 552 -49.99 36.83 33.74
CA GLN A 552 -50.75 36.61 34.96
C GLN A 552 -51.34 35.20 34.90
N TYR A 553 -51.03 34.37 35.91
CA TYR A 553 -51.52 32.99 35.96
C TYR A 553 -51.53 32.48 37.40
N GLU A 554 -52.31 31.44 37.66
CA GLU A 554 -52.25 30.69 38.91
C GLU A 554 -51.43 29.42 38.69
N TRP A 555 -50.65 28.99 39.67
CA TRP A 555 -49.89 27.74 39.64
C TRP A 555 -50.03 26.98 40.95
N GLY A 556 -49.81 25.67 40.91
CA GLY A 556 -49.84 24.79 42.08
C GLY A 556 -48.87 23.62 41.96
N ASP A 557 -48.91 22.71 42.93
CA ASP A 557 -47.99 21.57 42.99
C ASP A 557 -48.13 20.66 41.75
N SER A 558 -47.06 20.58 40.96
CA SER A 558 -46.91 19.65 39.84
C SER A 558 -46.11 18.43 40.28
N GLN A 559 -46.59 17.24 39.92
CA GLN A 559 -45.96 15.95 40.14
C GLN A 559 -45.36 15.44 38.83
N THR A 560 -44.33 14.60 38.92
CA THR A 560 -43.71 13.95 37.76
C THR A 560 -43.51 12.46 38.04
N ALA A 561 -43.62 11.62 37.02
CA ALA A 561 -43.31 10.20 37.09
C ALA A 561 -42.66 9.73 35.77
N ALA A 562 -42.01 8.57 35.82
CA ALA A 562 -41.40 7.94 34.66
C ALA A 562 -41.69 6.43 34.65
N PRO A 563 -42.97 6.00 34.49
CA PRO A 563 -43.29 4.59 34.39
C PRO A 563 -42.60 3.93 33.19
N THR A 564 -42.25 2.66 33.33
CA THR A 564 -41.72 1.79 32.26
C THR A 564 -42.72 0.67 31.94
N PRO A 565 -43.90 0.99 31.37
CA PRO A 565 -44.93 -0.02 31.15
C PRO A 565 -44.54 -0.96 30.00
N THR A 566 -45.05 -2.19 30.06
CA THR A 566 -44.91 -3.17 28.96
C THR A 566 -46.12 -3.06 28.03
N PRO A 567 -45.93 -2.84 26.72
CA PRO A 567 -47.05 -2.78 25.78
C PRO A 567 -47.70 -4.15 25.59
N ASP A 568 -49.01 -4.17 25.35
CA ASP A 568 -49.71 -5.36 24.88
C ASP A 568 -49.50 -5.62 23.37
N GLY A 569 -50.11 -6.68 22.84
CA GLY A 569 -50.02 -7.02 21.42
C GLY A 569 -50.58 -5.96 20.46
N ALA A 570 -51.40 -5.03 20.96
CA ALA A 570 -51.96 -3.91 20.23
C ALA A 570 -51.17 -2.60 20.43
N GLY A 571 -50.09 -2.59 21.22
CA GLY A 571 -49.28 -1.40 21.51
C GLY A 571 -49.88 -0.48 22.58
N LEU A 572 -50.88 -0.94 23.32
CA LEU A 572 -51.47 -0.23 24.46
C LEU A 572 -50.66 -0.49 25.74
N VAL A 573 -50.51 0.55 26.55
CA VAL A 573 -49.94 0.51 27.88
C VAL A 573 -50.94 1.07 28.88
N SER A 574 -50.93 0.54 30.09
CA SER A 574 -51.75 1.04 31.20
C SER A 574 -50.89 1.19 32.44
N PHE A 575 -51.04 2.31 33.13
CA PHE A 575 -50.35 2.58 34.38
C PHE A 575 -51.16 3.55 35.24
N GLN A 576 -50.75 3.69 36.50
CA GLN A 576 -51.46 4.46 37.51
C GLN A 576 -50.61 5.66 37.92
N LEU A 577 -51.20 6.86 37.93
CA LEU A 577 -50.55 8.05 38.46
C LEU A 577 -50.45 7.92 40.00
N PRO A 578 -49.25 8.05 40.61
CA PRO A 578 -49.04 7.82 42.04
C PRO A 578 -49.79 8.75 43.00
N ALA A 579 -50.18 9.96 42.54
CA ALA A 579 -50.85 10.96 43.35
C ALA A 579 -52.14 11.43 42.65
N GLY A 580 -53.28 11.34 43.34
CA GLY A 580 -54.59 11.77 42.83
C GLY A 580 -55.46 12.37 43.94
N PRO A 581 -56.61 12.98 43.60
CA PRO A 581 -57.22 13.05 42.25
C PRO A 581 -56.43 13.95 41.28
N VAL A 582 -56.46 13.64 39.99
CA VAL A 582 -55.72 14.37 38.94
C VAL A 582 -56.54 15.58 38.49
N ARG A 583 -55.91 16.74 38.34
CA ARG A 583 -56.56 17.94 37.81
C ARG A 583 -56.79 17.81 36.30
N ALA A 584 -58.01 18.06 35.86
CA ALA A 584 -58.36 18.02 34.44
C ALA A 584 -57.50 18.98 33.61
N GLY A 585 -56.97 18.50 32.48
CA GLY A 585 -56.14 19.26 31.54
C GLY A 585 -54.66 19.37 31.94
N SER A 586 -54.22 18.75 33.04
CA SER A 586 -52.86 18.95 33.57
C SER A 586 -51.82 17.92 33.12
N VAL A 587 -52.24 16.79 32.53
CA VAL A 587 -51.33 15.68 32.21
C VAL A 587 -50.56 15.95 30.91
N ASN A 588 -49.23 15.81 30.93
CA ASN A 588 -48.37 15.76 29.76
C ASN A 588 -47.54 14.48 29.72
N LEU A 589 -47.19 14.00 28.52
CA LEU A 589 -46.43 12.77 28.31
C LEU A 589 -45.38 12.95 27.22
N ASP A 590 -44.24 12.30 27.40
CA ASP A 590 -43.07 12.31 26.52
C ASP A 590 -42.40 10.93 26.50
N TRP A 591 -42.27 10.33 25.31
CA TRP A 591 -41.62 9.03 25.15
C TRP A 591 -41.00 8.85 23.76
N MET A 592 -40.18 7.82 23.61
CA MET A 592 -39.57 7.44 22.33
C MET A 592 -40.31 6.27 21.68
N ILE A 593 -40.47 6.34 20.37
CA ILE A 593 -40.93 5.24 19.52
C ILE A 593 -39.86 4.95 18.48
N SER A 594 -39.92 3.77 17.86
CA SER A 594 -39.23 3.49 16.60
C SER A 594 -40.23 3.31 15.48
N VAL A 595 -39.89 3.74 14.27
CA VAL A 595 -40.62 3.38 13.05
C VAL A 595 -39.72 2.54 12.16
N SER A 596 -40.19 1.35 11.78
CA SER A 596 -39.51 0.47 10.83
C SER A 596 -40.11 0.67 9.45
N ALA A 597 -39.30 1.04 8.47
CA ALA A 597 -39.72 1.38 7.11
C ALA A 597 -39.67 0.16 6.15
N ASP A 598 -39.98 -1.03 6.64
CA ASP A 598 -39.80 -2.27 5.87
C ASP A 598 -41.00 -2.51 4.93
N ALA A 599 -41.06 -1.78 3.83
CA ALA A 599 -42.12 -1.98 2.82
C ALA A 599 -41.79 -3.10 1.82
N ASP A 600 -40.51 -3.35 1.54
CA ASP A 600 -40.06 -4.21 0.42
C ASP A 600 -39.25 -5.43 0.88
N GLY A 601 -39.30 -5.79 2.17
CA GLY A 601 -38.59 -6.95 2.72
C GLY A 601 -37.06 -6.78 2.83
N MET A 602 -36.55 -5.57 2.55
CA MET A 602 -35.17 -5.16 2.83
C MET A 602 -35.07 -4.56 4.24
N PRO A 603 -34.04 -4.89 5.02
CA PRO A 603 -33.86 -4.33 6.37
C PRO A 603 -33.59 -2.82 6.27
N SER A 604 -34.41 -2.02 6.95
CA SER A 604 -34.18 -0.58 7.16
C SER A 604 -33.84 -0.31 8.63
N THR A 605 -32.97 0.67 8.88
CA THR A 605 -32.67 1.10 10.25
C THR A 605 -33.95 1.68 10.88
N PRO A 606 -34.41 1.18 12.04
CA PRO A 606 -35.55 1.78 12.73
C PRO A 606 -35.22 3.23 13.11
N VAL A 607 -36.05 4.17 12.68
CA VAL A 607 -35.87 5.59 13.01
C VAL A 607 -36.52 5.87 14.35
N ALA A 608 -35.73 6.32 15.32
CA ALA A 608 -36.23 6.73 16.62
C ALA A 608 -36.91 8.10 16.51
N MET A 609 -38.14 8.21 17.03
CA MET A 609 -38.91 9.47 17.05
C MET A 609 -39.41 9.74 18.47
N ARG A 610 -39.32 10.99 18.89
CA ARG A 610 -39.89 11.48 20.16
C ARG A 610 -41.38 11.78 19.98
N VAL A 611 -42.21 11.39 20.92
CA VAL A 611 -43.66 11.63 20.92
C VAL A 611 -44.01 12.48 22.13
N LEU A 612 -44.72 13.58 21.89
CA LEU A 612 -45.31 14.42 22.92
C LEU A 612 -46.82 14.29 22.87
N ALA A 613 -47.47 14.16 24.04
CA ALA A 613 -48.92 14.13 24.18
C ALA A 613 -49.39 14.91 25.41
N LYS A 614 -50.64 15.35 25.41
CA LYS A 614 -51.27 16.10 26.51
C LYS A 614 -52.73 15.72 26.70
N ASP A 615 -53.25 15.92 27.90
CA ASP A 615 -54.68 15.81 28.22
C ASP A 615 -55.48 16.99 27.66
N ASP A 616 -56.66 16.73 27.08
CA ASP A 616 -57.57 17.73 26.51
C ASP A 616 -58.56 18.34 27.51
N GLY A 617 -58.51 17.93 28.78
CA GLY A 617 -59.40 18.40 29.84
C GLY A 617 -60.76 17.70 29.86
N GLN A 618 -61.02 16.79 28.91
CA GLN A 618 -62.20 15.93 28.84
C GLN A 618 -61.87 14.47 29.17
N GLY A 619 -60.64 14.20 29.60
CA GLY A 619 -60.13 12.88 29.95
C GLY A 619 -59.47 12.15 28.78
N ASN A 620 -59.30 12.77 27.61
CA ASN A 620 -58.57 12.16 26.50
C ASN A 620 -57.12 12.66 26.44
N ILE A 621 -56.19 11.75 26.19
CA ILE A 621 -54.80 12.08 25.89
C ILE A 621 -54.66 12.24 24.38
N ARG A 622 -54.33 13.44 23.93
CA ARG A 622 -54.07 13.77 22.52
C ARG A 622 -52.58 13.94 22.27
N GLY A 623 -52.09 13.33 21.20
CA GLY A 623 -50.77 13.62 20.69
C GLY A 623 -50.63 15.10 20.31
N VAL A 624 -49.43 15.64 20.46
CA VAL A 624 -49.03 17.02 20.18
C VAL A 624 -47.98 17.05 19.07
N SER A 625 -46.98 16.17 19.17
CA SER A 625 -45.98 16.02 18.12
C SER A 625 -45.37 14.63 18.06
N VAL A 626 -44.94 14.21 16.88
CA VAL A 626 -44.15 12.99 16.64
C VAL A 626 -42.93 13.37 15.81
N GLY A 627 -41.71 13.06 16.28
CA GLY A 627 -40.47 13.42 15.57
C GLY A 627 -40.30 14.92 15.35
N GLY A 628 -40.82 15.75 16.28
CA GLY A 628 -40.86 17.21 16.14
C GLY A 628 -42.00 17.75 15.26
N GLN A 629 -42.80 16.88 14.62
CA GLN A 629 -43.87 17.28 13.72
C GLN A 629 -45.22 17.36 14.42
N PRO A 630 -46.07 18.38 14.14
CA PRO A 630 -47.40 18.48 14.71
C PRO A 630 -48.23 17.20 14.53
N PHE A 631 -48.89 16.77 15.60
CA PHE A 631 -49.72 15.56 15.64
C PHE A 631 -50.96 15.85 16.48
N SER A 632 -52.12 15.26 16.16
CA SER A 632 -53.40 15.61 16.81
C SER A 632 -54.34 14.45 17.11
N THR A 633 -53.84 13.20 17.00
CA THR A 633 -54.61 11.98 17.22
C THR A 633 -54.83 11.73 18.70
N VAL A 634 -56.02 11.24 19.09
CA VAL A 634 -56.27 10.77 20.46
C VAL A 634 -55.49 9.46 20.66
N LEU A 635 -54.54 9.48 21.57
CA LEU A 635 -53.66 8.35 21.89
C LEU A 635 -54.10 7.63 23.16
N GLY A 636 -55.04 8.13 23.95
CA GLY A 636 -55.40 7.47 25.20
C GLY A 636 -56.42 8.22 26.03
N ALA A 637 -56.55 7.83 27.28
CA ALA A 637 -57.43 8.47 28.25
C ALA A 637 -56.83 8.46 29.66
N VAL A 638 -57.23 9.43 30.47
CA VAL A 638 -56.92 9.54 31.90
C VAL A 638 -58.20 9.66 32.71
N ASN A 639 -58.32 8.87 33.77
CA ASN A 639 -59.40 9.00 34.75
C ASN A 639 -58.98 9.96 35.88
N TYR A 640 -59.64 11.10 36.00
CA TYR A 640 -59.27 12.11 36.99
C TYR A 640 -59.49 11.70 38.45
N ALA A 641 -60.51 10.88 38.73
CA ALA A 641 -60.82 10.46 40.08
C ALA A 641 -59.84 9.39 40.58
N THR A 642 -59.50 8.43 39.72
CA THR A 642 -58.64 7.31 40.10
C THR A 642 -57.17 7.53 39.76
N GLY A 643 -56.83 8.35 38.75
CA GLY A 643 -55.47 8.53 38.22
C GLY A 643 -55.02 7.45 37.24
N ALA A 644 -55.91 6.55 36.81
CA ALA A 644 -55.59 5.50 35.85
C ALA A 644 -55.42 6.09 34.43
N VAL A 645 -54.33 5.72 33.76
CA VAL A 645 -54.01 6.14 32.38
C VAL A 645 -53.96 4.92 31.47
N THR A 646 -54.67 5.00 30.34
CA THR A 646 -54.55 4.08 29.21
C THR A 646 -53.96 4.84 28.03
N LEU A 647 -52.89 4.33 27.42
CA LEU A 647 -52.14 5.03 26.38
C LEU A 647 -51.74 4.07 25.26
N GLN A 648 -52.02 4.45 24.02
CA GLN A 648 -51.54 3.84 22.79
C GLN A 648 -50.09 4.32 22.56
N ALA A 649 -49.14 3.73 23.29
CA ALA A 649 -47.73 4.14 23.25
C ALA A 649 -47.01 3.69 21.95
N GLY A 650 -47.49 2.63 21.31
CA GLY A 650 -47.05 2.18 19.99
C GLY A 650 -48.23 1.85 19.08
N LYS A 651 -47.99 1.34 17.88
CA LYS A 651 -48.96 0.90 16.86
C LYS A 651 -49.96 1.95 16.34
N PHE A 652 -49.92 3.19 16.82
CA PHE A 652 -50.60 4.31 16.16
C PHE A 652 -49.84 4.70 14.88
N THR A 653 -50.56 5.29 13.93
CA THR A 653 -50.01 5.65 12.61
C THR A 653 -49.17 6.91 12.69
N VAL A 654 -47.93 6.82 12.23
CA VAL A 654 -47.08 7.96 11.89
C VAL A 654 -47.21 8.22 10.40
N HIS A 655 -47.60 9.44 10.04
CA HIS A 655 -47.88 9.79 8.65
C HIS A 655 -46.63 10.25 7.90
N GLN A 656 -46.62 10.04 6.59
CA GLN A 656 -45.63 10.63 5.67
C GLN A 656 -44.15 10.26 5.97
N VAL A 657 -43.89 9.04 6.45
CA VAL A 657 -42.52 8.55 6.64
C VAL A 657 -41.90 8.22 5.28
N SER A 658 -40.71 8.74 5.01
CA SER A 658 -39.95 8.47 3.78
C SER A 658 -39.32 7.08 3.83
N VAL A 659 -39.69 6.22 2.89
CA VAL A 659 -39.22 4.84 2.75
C VAL A 659 -38.51 4.68 1.41
N PRO A 660 -37.24 4.23 1.36
CA PRO A 660 -36.54 4.00 0.09
C PRO A 660 -37.22 2.90 -0.74
N ILE A 661 -37.26 3.08 -2.06
CA ILE A 661 -37.72 2.09 -3.03
C ILE A 661 -36.50 1.35 -3.54
N TYR A 662 -36.50 0.04 -3.36
CA TYR A 662 -35.46 -0.83 -3.88
C TYR A 662 -36.00 -1.62 -5.08
N GLU A 663 -35.24 -1.61 -6.17
CA GLU A 663 -35.55 -2.42 -7.36
C GLU A 663 -34.36 -3.29 -7.73
N MET A 664 -34.65 -4.50 -8.20
CA MET A 664 -33.65 -5.38 -8.78
C MET A 664 -33.46 -5.03 -10.25
N GLY A 665 -32.28 -4.52 -10.62
CA GLY A 665 -31.93 -4.26 -12.02
C GLY A 665 -31.73 -5.56 -12.82
N GLY A 666 -31.67 -5.46 -14.15
CA GLY A 666 -31.47 -6.60 -15.06
C GLY A 666 -30.19 -7.42 -14.84
N ASN A 667 -29.25 -6.88 -14.04
CA ASN A 667 -28.00 -7.54 -13.65
C ASN A 667 -28.09 -8.23 -12.26
N GLN A 668 -29.30 -8.46 -11.73
CA GLN A 668 -29.56 -9.04 -10.41
C GLN A 668 -28.94 -8.23 -9.25
N ARG A 669 -28.88 -6.91 -9.39
CA ARG A 669 -28.30 -5.98 -8.41
C ARG A 669 -29.38 -5.05 -7.89
N TRP A 670 -29.38 -4.84 -6.57
CA TRP A 670 -30.31 -3.93 -5.91
C TRP A 670 -29.85 -2.49 -6.09
N LYS A 671 -30.77 -1.66 -6.57
CA LYS A 671 -30.58 -0.21 -6.71
C LYS A 671 -31.72 0.52 -6.03
N VAL A 672 -31.44 1.74 -5.58
CA VAL A 672 -32.45 2.64 -5.02
C VAL A 672 -32.95 3.51 -6.15
N THR A 673 -34.24 3.44 -6.44
CA THR A 673 -34.86 4.16 -7.58
C THR A 673 -35.69 5.36 -7.14
N GLY A 674 -36.01 5.45 -5.85
CA GLY A 674 -36.83 6.52 -5.30
C GLY A 674 -37.19 6.29 -3.85
N TYR A 675 -38.29 6.89 -3.43
CA TYR A 675 -38.89 6.70 -2.13
C TYR A 675 -40.41 6.84 -2.19
N HIS A 676 -41.09 6.18 -1.27
CA HIS A 676 -42.50 6.41 -1.00
C HIS A 676 -42.66 7.16 0.31
N ARG A 677 -43.70 8.00 0.39
CA ARG A 677 -44.23 8.44 1.68
C ARG A 677 -45.37 7.53 2.07
N LYS A 678 -45.18 6.80 3.16
CA LYS A 678 -46.17 5.86 3.67
C LYS A 678 -46.48 6.16 5.11
N ASP A 679 -47.69 5.76 5.48
CA ASP A 679 -48.16 5.75 6.84
C ASP A 679 -47.62 4.47 7.50
N VAL A 680 -46.79 4.63 8.53
CA VAL A 680 -46.08 3.52 9.19
C VAL A 680 -46.53 3.43 10.64
N PRO A 681 -46.82 2.23 11.17
CA PRO A 681 -47.17 2.09 12.58
C PRO A 681 -45.94 2.34 13.47
N ALA A 682 -46.11 3.15 14.51
CA ALA A 682 -45.13 3.31 15.58
C ALA A 682 -44.85 1.98 16.29
N GLN A 683 -43.63 1.80 16.80
CA GLN A 683 -43.25 0.69 17.67
C GLN A 683 -42.79 1.24 19.01
N PHE A 684 -43.25 0.63 20.09
CA PHE A 684 -42.86 0.95 21.45
C PHE A 684 -42.21 -0.29 22.07
N SER A 685 -40.97 -0.16 22.53
CA SER A 685 -40.21 -1.27 23.10
C SER A 685 -40.44 -1.36 24.60
N ALA A 686 -40.61 -2.59 25.12
CA ALA A 686 -40.71 -2.82 26.56
C ALA A 686 -39.45 -2.28 27.28
N GLY A 687 -39.65 -1.62 28.42
CA GLY A 687 -38.57 -0.96 29.16
C GLY A 687 -38.26 0.48 28.70
N THR A 688 -38.89 0.98 27.64
CA THR A 688 -38.86 2.42 27.30
C THR A 688 -39.61 3.19 28.38
N LEU A 689 -38.99 4.23 28.93
CA LEU A 689 -39.62 5.11 29.91
C LEU A 689 -40.59 6.08 29.24
N ILE A 690 -41.71 6.35 29.91
CA ILE A 690 -42.65 7.42 29.53
C ILE A 690 -42.52 8.50 30.59
N SER A 691 -41.92 9.64 30.25
CA SER A 691 -41.86 10.78 31.15
C SER A 691 -43.22 11.48 31.15
N LEU A 692 -43.77 11.78 32.32
CA LEU A 692 -45.05 12.45 32.44
C LEU A 692 -45.10 13.37 33.65
N GLY A 693 -45.91 14.42 33.55
CA GLY A 693 -46.17 15.40 34.60
C GLY A 693 -47.65 15.71 34.71
N TRP A 694 -48.14 16.01 35.92
CA TRP A 694 -49.54 16.36 36.17
C TRP A 694 -49.70 17.16 37.46
N SER A 695 -50.86 17.78 37.67
CA SER A 695 -51.18 18.50 38.91
C SER A 695 -52.28 17.77 39.69
N VAL A 696 -52.24 17.87 41.02
CA VAL A 696 -53.27 17.29 41.90
C VAL A 696 -54.48 18.25 41.99
N ALA A 697 -55.69 17.71 41.86
CA ALA A 697 -56.93 18.47 42.02
C ALA A 697 -57.12 18.88 43.48
N GLY A 698 -57.47 20.15 43.72
CA GLY A 698 -57.67 20.70 45.07
C GLY A 698 -56.41 21.13 45.82
N ALA A 699 -55.22 21.02 45.21
CA ALA A 699 -53.99 21.60 45.76
C ALA A 699 -54.07 23.14 45.86
N ALA A 700 -53.37 23.72 46.83
CA ALA A 700 -53.31 25.17 47.02
C ALA A 700 -52.72 25.85 45.77
N GLN A 701 -53.32 26.97 45.37
CA GLN A 701 -52.92 27.73 44.19
C GLN A 701 -52.30 29.06 44.63
N THR A 702 -51.23 29.46 43.96
CA THR A 702 -50.59 30.76 44.16
C THR A 702 -50.67 31.56 42.87
N THR A 703 -51.05 32.82 42.96
CA THR A 703 -51.03 33.73 41.81
C THR A 703 -49.60 34.20 41.55
N ALA A 704 -49.15 34.08 40.30
CA ALA A 704 -47.91 34.64 39.81
C ALA A 704 -48.19 35.79 38.84
N ASN A 705 -47.40 36.85 38.96
CA ASN A 705 -47.32 37.92 37.98
C ASN A 705 -45.86 38.09 37.60
N GLU A 706 -45.56 38.02 36.31
CA GLU A 706 -44.20 38.16 35.81
C GLU A 706 -44.15 38.83 34.44
N SER A 707 -42.96 39.24 34.03
CA SER A 707 -42.73 39.85 32.73
C SER A 707 -41.51 39.22 32.08
N LEU A 708 -41.72 38.61 30.90
CA LEU A 708 -40.69 37.89 30.17
C LEU A 708 -40.23 38.70 28.95
N ALA A 709 -38.93 38.76 28.73
CA ALA A 709 -38.36 39.38 27.54
C ALA A 709 -38.72 38.56 26.28
N LEU A 710 -38.63 39.20 25.11
CA LEU A 710 -38.86 38.50 23.85
C LEU A 710 -37.78 37.43 23.61
N PRO A 711 -38.19 36.17 23.34
CA PRO A 711 -37.28 35.07 23.13
C PRO A 711 -36.70 35.07 21.71
N PRO A 712 -35.72 34.18 21.44
CA PRO A 712 -35.43 33.74 20.08
C PRO A 712 -36.70 33.28 19.34
N VAL A 713 -36.67 33.42 18.03
CA VAL A 713 -37.77 33.04 17.14
C VAL A 713 -37.46 31.68 16.53
N GLU A 714 -38.38 30.73 16.64
CA GLU A 714 -38.22 29.37 16.12
C GLU A 714 -39.01 29.18 14.82
N LEU A 715 -38.32 28.75 13.77
CA LEU A 715 -38.88 28.42 12.46
C LEU A 715 -38.74 26.91 12.19
N LEU A 716 -39.86 26.20 12.13
CA LEU A 716 -39.89 24.80 11.72
C LEU A 716 -39.88 24.71 10.19
N LEU A 717 -38.81 24.15 9.63
CA LEU A 717 -38.56 24.04 8.19
C LEU A 717 -39.11 22.75 7.56
N THR A 718 -39.39 21.72 8.37
CA THR A 718 -39.92 20.43 7.89
C THR A 718 -41.27 20.03 8.51
N PRO A 719 -42.27 20.93 8.66
CA PRO A 719 -43.46 20.78 9.52
C PRO A 719 -44.42 19.61 9.20
N THR A 720 -44.21 18.88 8.12
CA THR A 720 -45.09 17.81 7.64
C THR A 720 -44.37 16.49 7.39
N ILE A 721 -43.05 16.45 7.58
CA ILE A 721 -42.19 15.33 7.21
C ILE A 721 -41.09 15.13 8.25
N SER A 722 -40.57 13.92 8.37
CA SER A 722 -39.46 13.60 9.28
C SER A 722 -38.09 13.55 8.59
N ASP A 723 -37.95 14.13 7.40
CA ASP A 723 -36.69 14.13 6.64
C ASP A 723 -35.65 15.06 7.29
N SER A 724 -34.38 14.68 7.19
CA SER A 724 -33.29 15.54 7.66
C SER A 724 -32.94 16.62 6.63
N ILE A 725 -32.56 17.80 7.10
CA ILE A 725 -32.09 18.89 6.24
C ILE A 725 -30.65 18.61 5.79
N VAL A 726 -30.35 18.86 4.51
CA VAL A 726 -28.97 18.82 4.00
C VAL A 726 -28.24 20.08 4.48
N PRO A 727 -27.12 19.94 5.23
CA PRO A 727 -26.36 21.09 5.70
C PRO A 727 -25.90 22.02 4.57
N GLY A 728 -25.94 23.33 4.82
CA GLY A 728 -25.59 24.39 3.88
C GLY A 728 -26.66 24.70 2.82
N SER A 729 -27.75 23.93 2.76
CA SER A 729 -28.79 24.10 1.73
C SER A 729 -29.84 25.17 2.07
N VAL A 730 -29.91 25.61 3.33
CA VAL A 730 -31.00 26.48 3.80
C VAL A 730 -30.71 27.94 3.49
N ARG A 731 -31.70 28.61 2.89
CA ARG A 731 -31.76 30.04 2.68
C ARG A 731 -33.20 30.52 2.79
N PHE A 732 -33.47 31.49 3.66
CA PHE A 732 -34.79 32.10 3.75
C PHE A 732 -34.70 33.59 4.05
N THR A 733 -35.73 34.33 3.65
CA THR A 733 -35.87 35.74 3.98
C THR A 733 -36.93 35.90 5.06
N TYR A 734 -36.56 36.61 6.12
CA TYR A 734 -37.44 36.93 7.25
C TYR A 734 -37.16 38.36 7.71
N ARG A 735 -38.22 39.17 7.81
CA ARG A 735 -38.14 40.60 8.22
C ARG A 735 -37.10 41.42 7.42
N GLY A 736 -37.04 41.20 6.10
CA GLY A 736 -36.15 41.93 5.20
C GLY A 736 -34.67 41.53 5.28
N ARG A 737 -34.32 40.52 6.08
CA ARG A 737 -32.98 39.91 6.13
C ARG A 737 -33.01 38.54 5.49
N THR A 738 -31.94 38.20 4.77
CA THR A 738 -31.73 36.85 4.24
C THR A 738 -30.78 36.09 5.17
N TYR A 739 -31.25 34.95 5.65
CA TYR A 739 -30.51 34.03 6.52
C TYR A 739 -30.01 32.86 5.69
N VAL A 740 -28.78 32.45 5.92
CA VAL A 740 -28.12 31.32 5.27
C VAL A 740 -27.53 30.39 6.32
N ASP A 741 -27.64 29.09 6.07
CA ASP A 741 -27.04 28.06 6.92
C ASP A 741 -25.57 27.82 6.56
N ARG A 742 -24.72 27.81 7.59
CA ARG A 742 -23.30 27.44 7.51
C ARG A 742 -22.88 26.69 8.78
N SER A 743 -22.52 25.42 8.63
CA SER A 743 -21.89 24.61 9.68
C SER A 743 -22.70 24.55 11.00
N GLY A 744 -24.02 24.36 10.91
CA GLY A 744 -24.91 24.26 12.08
C GLY A 744 -25.34 25.61 12.67
N ALA A 745 -24.91 26.72 12.07
CA ALA A 745 -25.26 28.08 12.47
C ALA A 745 -25.95 28.84 11.32
N LEU A 746 -26.80 29.78 11.69
CA LEU A 746 -27.46 30.69 10.76
C LEU A 746 -26.74 32.04 10.77
N TYR A 747 -26.46 32.56 9.59
CA TYR A 747 -25.85 33.88 9.38
C TYR A 747 -26.75 34.74 8.51
N HIS A 748 -26.79 36.05 8.77
CA HIS A 748 -27.43 37.02 7.89
C HIS A 748 -26.43 38.08 7.41
N SER A 749 -26.84 38.89 6.44
CA SER A 749 -26.02 40.00 5.90
C SER A 749 -24.64 39.54 5.44
N ILE A 750 -24.58 38.51 4.60
CA ILE A 750 -23.33 38.02 4.03
C ILE A 750 -22.70 39.13 3.18
N ASP A 751 -21.49 39.55 3.55
CA ASP A 751 -20.69 40.49 2.79
C ASP A 751 -20.23 39.80 1.49
N PRO A 752 -20.66 40.31 0.31
CA PRO A 752 -20.32 39.70 -0.95
C PRO A 752 -18.82 39.79 -1.29
N VAL A 753 -18.03 40.63 -0.62
CA VAL A 753 -16.59 40.82 -0.89
C VAL A 753 -15.71 39.81 -0.16
N ASN A 754 -15.95 39.59 1.13
CA ASN A 754 -15.11 38.73 1.97
C ASN A 754 -15.84 37.48 2.48
N GLY A 755 -17.14 37.35 2.20
CA GLY A 755 -17.96 36.20 2.59
C GLY A 755 -18.34 36.17 4.08
N ALA A 756 -17.97 37.18 4.88
CA ALA A 756 -18.29 37.25 6.30
C ALA A 756 -19.79 37.48 6.51
N GLY A 757 -20.36 36.84 7.53
CA GLY A 757 -21.77 37.00 7.92
C GLY A 757 -21.91 37.40 9.37
N THR A 758 -23.04 38.01 9.73
CA THR A 758 -23.39 38.25 11.13
C THR A 758 -24.12 37.02 11.67
N TYR A 759 -23.63 36.46 12.77
CA TYR A 759 -24.27 35.31 13.44
C TYR A 759 -25.70 35.66 13.86
N ALA A 760 -26.63 34.74 13.62
CA ALA A 760 -28.06 34.97 13.81
C ALA A 760 -28.80 33.88 14.60
N GLY A 761 -28.14 32.73 14.84
CA GLY A 761 -28.76 31.60 15.52
C GLY A 761 -28.19 30.24 15.11
N THR A 762 -28.95 29.18 15.40
CA THR A 762 -28.58 27.78 15.13
C THR A 762 -29.63 27.06 14.28
N ILE A 763 -29.23 25.94 13.69
CA ILE A 763 -30.14 25.05 12.95
C ILE A 763 -29.96 23.61 13.42
N ASP A 764 -31.07 22.94 13.70
CA ASP A 764 -31.13 21.49 13.92
C ASP A 764 -31.50 20.80 12.61
N TYR A 765 -30.54 20.06 12.03
CA TYR A 765 -30.75 19.35 10.78
C TYR A 765 -31.64 18.12 10.92
N ALA A 766 -31.71 17.50 12.09
CA ALA A 766 -32.51 16.30 12.31
C ALA A 766 -33.96 16.66 12.67
N GLY A 767 -34.15 17.62 13.59
CA GLY A 767 -35.46 18.14 13.96
C GLY A 767 -36.05 19.14 12.95
N GLY A 768 -35.23 19.61 12.01
CA GLY A 768 -35.64 20.55 10.95
C GLY A 768 -36.05 21.92 11.47
N ALA A 769 -35.45 22.38 12.57
CA ALA A 769 -35.80 23.64 13.23
C ALA A 769 -34.66 24.66 13.15
N ALA A 770 -35.00 25.91 12.82
CA ALA A 770 -34.10 27.06 12.79
C ALA A 770 -34.42 28.00 13.95
N ASN A 771 -33.45 28.20 14.84
CA ASN A 771 -33.59 29.04 16.03
C ASN A 771 -32.86 30.37 15.83
N LEU A 772 -33.58 31.48 15.73
CA LEU A 772 -33.04 32.81 15.48
C LEU A 772 -32.93 33.60 16.79
N THR A 773 -31.71 33.77 17.28
CA THR A 773 -31.41 34.60 18.47
C THR A 773 -31.33 36.09 18.13
N GLN A 774 -31.02 36.42 16.87
CA GLN A 774 -30.99 37.80 16.38
C GLN A 774 -32.00 38.00 15.25
N TRP A 775 -33.13 38.65 15.57
CA TRP A 775 -34.22 38.94 14.64
C TRP A 775 -34.74 40.37 14.80
N ALA A 776 -35.51 40.87 13.81
CA ALA A 776 -36.02 42.24 13.83
C ALA A 776 -37.48 42.30 14.35
N PRO A 777 -37.75 42.98 15.48
CA PRO A 777 -39.08 43.09 16.07
C PRO A 777 -40.05 43.96 15.26
N GLY A 778 -41.33 43.92 15.62
CA GLY A 778 -42.44 44.62 14.97
C GLY A 778 -42.80 44.09 13.57
N GLY A 779 -43.91 44.54 12.99
CA GLY A 779 -44.30 44.26 11.60
C GLY A 779 -44.86 42.85 11.33
N GLY A 780 -45.18 42.55 10.06
CA GLY A 780 -45.81 41.28 9.67
C GLY A 780 -44.92 40.06 9.91
N ASN A 781 -45.51 38.98 10.40
CA ASN A 781 -44.85 37.71 10.63
C ASN A 781 -44.96 36.81 9.38
N THR A 782 -44.04 37.00 8.44
CA THR A 782 -43.99 36.24 7.17
C THR A 782 -42.58 35.78 6.85
N VAL A 783 -42.44 34.53 6.41
CA VAL A 783 -41.16 33.93 6.00
C VAL A 783 -41.24 33.48 4.54
N GLN A 784 -40.14 33.63 3.79
CA GLN A 784 -40.00 33.12 2.43
C GLN A 784 -38.78 32.23 2.34
N VAL A 785 -38.98 30.92 2.16
CA VAL A 785 -37.89 29.96 1.94
C VAL A 785 -37.45 30.01 0.47
N GLN A 786 -36.20 30.44 0.24
CA GLN A 786 -35.60 30.58 -1.08
C GLN A 786 -34.86 29.29 -1.50
N SER A 787 -34.27 28.59 -0.54
CA SER A 787 -33.58 27.32 -0.73
C SER A 787 -33.74 26.46 0.51
N LEU A 788 -34.06 25.18 0.33
CA LEU A 788 -34.13 24.17 1.38
C LEU A 788 -34.07 22.81 0.69
N LEU A 789 -33.10 21.98 1.08
CA LEU A 789 -32.98 20.62 0.58
C LEU A 789 -33.11 19.66 1.76
N THR A 790 -34.03 18.71 1.64
CA THR A 790 -34.15 17.60 2.61
C THR A 790 -33.61 16.33 1.99
N ARG A 791 -32.98 15.48 2.80
CA ARG A 791 -32.53 14.15 2.39
C ARG A 791 -33.17 13.07 3.25
N ILE A 792 -33.36 11.93 2.63
CA ILE A 792 -33.79 10.71 3.29
C ILE A 792 -32.57 10.11 4.01
N ALA A 793 -32.82 9.25 5.00
CA ALA A 793 -31.78 8.42 5.61
C ALA A 793 -30.98 7.64 4.53
N ASP A 794 -29.70 7.38 4.80
CA ASP A 794 -28.80 6.74 3.83
C ASP A 794 -29.38 5.39 3.36
N PRO A 795 -29.64 5.21 2.04
CA PRO A 795 -30.30 4.00 1.57
C PRO A 795 -29.38 2.76 1.57
N GLY A 796 -28.09 2.93 1.86
CA GLY A 796 -27.10 1.86 1.84
C GLY A 796 -26.86 1.26 0.46
N THR A 797 -25.89 0.35 0.38
CA THR A 797 -25.60 -0.42 -0.83
C THR A 797 -25.44 -1.91 -0.51
N ALA A 798 -25.84 -2.77 -1.44
CA ALA A 798 -25.66 -4.22 -1.34
C ALA A 798 -24.44 -4.74 -2.12
N ALA A 799 -23.83 -3.90 -2.98
CA ALA A 799 -22.65 -4.26 -3.76
C ALA A 799 -21.80 -3.03 -4.09
N VAL A 800 -20.48 -3.23 -4.24
CA VAL A 800 -19.53 -2.16 -4.61
C VAL A 800 -18.51 -2.71 -5.61
N PHE A 801 -18.25 -1.92 -6.66
CA PHE A 801 -17.25 -2.17 -7.70
C PHE A 801 -16.23 -1.05 -7.72
N PHE A 802 -14.94 -1.38 -7.66
CA PHE A 802 -13.90 -0.37 -7.60
C PHE A 802 -12.56 -0.88 -8.14
N ARG A 803 -11.69 0.08 -8.46
CA ARG A 803 -10.27 -0.16 -8.68
C ARG A 803 -9.48 0.17 -7.41
N THR A 804 -8.43 -0.60 -7.14
CA THR A 804 -7.46 -0.24 -6.11
C THR A 804 -6.60 0.96 -6.53
N PRO A 805 -5.99 1.69 -5.58
CA PRO A 805 -5.13 2.84 -5.89
C PRO A 805 -3.92 2.52 -6.77
N GLY A 806 -3.44 1.26 -6.73
CA GLY A 806 -2.40 0.75 -7.61
C GLY A 806 -2.65 -0.70 -8.00
N SER A 807 -2.02 -1.10 -9.10
CA SER A 807 -1.99 -2.47 -9.60
C SER A 807 -0.66 -2.72 -10.33
N PRO A 808 -0.19 -3.98 -10.43
CA PRO A 808 -0.74 -5.20 -9.80
C PRO A 808 -0.69 -5.20 -8.26
N LEU A 809 -1.51 -6.05 -7.64
CA LEU A 809 -1.59 -6.28 -6.20
C LEU A 809 -0.87 -7.57 -5.82
N ARG A 810 -0.34 -7.63 -4.60
CA ARG A 810 0.22 -8.85 -4.01
C ARG A 810 -0.92 -9.79 -3.63
N ALA A 811 -0.96 -10.96 -4.26
CA ALA A 811 -1.98 -11.97 -3.97
C ALA A 811 -2.00 -12.40 -2.50
N GLY A 812 -3.19 -12.69 -1.99
CA GLY A 812 -3.43 -13.04 -0.59
C GLY A 812 -3.38 -11.86 0.40
N ASN A 813 -2.97 -10.67 -0.03
CA ASN A 813 -2.90 -9.47 0.81
C ASN A 813 -3.99 -8.47 0.42
N PHE A 814 -5.24 -8.79 0.77
CA PHE A 814 -6.39 -7.91 0.60
C PHE A 814 -7.33 -8.04 1.79
N THR A 815 -7.70 -6.91 2.38
CA THR A 815 -8.67 -6.82 3.48
C THR A 815 -9.74 -5.79 3.16
N LEU A 816 -10.97 -6.06 3.59
CA LEU A 816 -12.10 -5.15 3.47
C LEU A 816 -12.84 -5.05 4.81
N ARG A 817 -13.27 -3.85 5.16
CA ARG A 817 -14.22 -3.60 6.25
C ARG A 817 -15.38 -2.74 5.75
N ALA A 818 -16.58 -3.01 6.25
CA ALA A 818 -17.80 -2.24 5.96
C ALA A 818 -18.75 -2.31 7.15
N THR A 819 -19.65 -1.35 7.31
CA THR A 819 -20.65 -1.32 8.40
C THR A 819 -22.05 -1.44 7.83
N THR A 820 -22.88 -2.36 8.34
CA THR A 820 -24.29 -2.49 7.96
C THR A 820 -25.09 -1.25 8.35
N LEU A 821 -26.27 -1.04 7.75
CA LEU A 821 -27.18 0.04 8.17
C LEU A 821 -27.59 -0.04 9.66
N ASP A 822 -27.54 -1.23 10.26
CA ASP A 822 -27.83 -1.47 11.68
C ASP A 822 -26.59 -1.31 12.60
N GLY A 823 -25.44 -0.89 12.05
CA GLY A 823 -24.22 -0.62 12.82
C GLY A 823 -23.31 -1.83 13.04
N ILE A 824 -23.55 -2.97 12.40
CA ILE A 824 -22.71 -4.17 12.53
C ILE A 824 -21.48 -4.04 11.63
N LEU A 825 -20.28 -4.26 12.18
CA LEU A 825 -19.04 -4.29 11.40
C LEU A 825 -18.88 -5.63 10.68
N LEU A 826 -18.71 -5.56 9.37
CA LEU A 826 -18.34 -6.65 8.48
C LEU A 826 -16.86 -6.56 8.14
N THR A 827 -16.18 -7.70 8.12
CA THR A 827 -14.80 -7.83 7.67
C THR A 827 -14.66 -8.99 6.68
N ALA A 828 -13.84 -8.81 5.66
CA ALA A 828 -13.54 -9.84 4.67
C ALA A 828 -12.08 -9.78 4.25
N SER A 829 -11.56 -10.90 3.76
CA SER A 829 -10.22 -11.01 3.16
C SER A 829 -10.28 -11.82 1.88
N ALA A 830 -9.33 -11.60 0.98
CA ALA A 830 -9.21 -12.41 -0.24
C ALA A 830 -8.18 -13.55 -0.07
N ASP A 831 -8.49 -14.72 -0.62
CA ASP A 831 -7.55 -15.84 -0.73
C ASP A 831 -6.56 -15.65 -1.90
N ILE A 832 -5.67 -16.61 -2.17
CA ILE A 832 -4.70 -16.49 -3.28
C ILE A 832 -5.36 -16.44 -4.67
N ASN A 833 -6.57 -16.96 -4.82
CA ASN A 833 -7.32 -16.95 -6.08
C ASN A 833 -8.11 -15.65 -6.28
N GLY A 834 -8.00 -14.70 -5.35
CA GLY A 834 -8.76 -13.45 -5.41
C GLY A 834 -10.18 -13.60 -4.90
N VAL A 835 -10.57 -14.73 -4.29
CA VAL A 835 -11.91 -14.91 -3.73
C VAL A 835 -12.01 -14.20 -2.41
N ILE A 836 -12.85 -13.16 -2.37
CA ILE A 836 -13.15 -12.39 -1.15
C ILE A 836 -14.22 -13.14 -0.37
N SER A 837 -13.95 -13.47 0.88
CA SER A 837 -14.89 -14.15 1.77
C SER A 837 -14.95 -13.52 3.16
N GLY A 838 -16.15 -13.50 3.73
CA GLY A 838 -16.47 -13.05 5.09
C GLY A 838 -17.86 -13.56 5.49
N SER A 839 -18.25 -13.38 6.76
CA SER A 839 -19.53 -13.91 7.28
C SER A 839 -20.77 -13.42 6.51
N GLN A 840 -20.73 -12.17 6.06
CA GLN A 840 -21.78 -11.56 5.23
C GLN A 840 -21.21 -10.84 4.00
N VAL A 841 -20.09 -11.33 3.48
CA VAL A 841 -19.38 -10.71 2.35
C VAL A 841 -18.90 -11.80 1.39
N ARG A 842 -19.13 -11.60 0.10
CA ARG A 842 -18.53 -12.41 -0.97
C ARG A 842 -18.07 -11.51 -2.11
N GLY A 843 -17.05 -11.92 -2.85
CA GLY A 843 -16.58 -11.13 -3.98
C GLY A 843 -15.34 -11.71 -4.66
N LEU A 844 -14.81 -10.95 -5.60
CA LEU A 844 -13.58 -11.27 -6.32
C LEU A 844 -12.69 -10.02 -6.40
N VAL A 845 -11.38 -10.22 -6.26
CA VAL A 845 -10.35 -9.24 -6.60
C VAL A 845 -9.42 -9.83 -7.65
N ASP A 846 -9.21 -9.09 -8.73
CA ASP A 846 -8.25 -9.44 -9.76
C ASP A 846 -6.88 -8.83 -9.43
N TRP A 847 -5.90 -9.70 -9.18
CA TRP A 847 -4.57 -9.27 -8.72
C TRP A 847 -3.82 -8.44 -9.76
N GLU A 848 -4.04 -8.67 -11.05
CA GLU A 848 -3.29 -8.00 -12.11
C GLU A 848 -3.84 -6.60 -12.41
N SER A 849 -5.16 -6.49 -12.56
CA SER A 849 -5.83 -5.22 -12.82
C SER A 849 -6.06 -4.40 -11.55
N GLY A 850 -6.14 -5.03 -10.37
CA GLY A 850 -6.56 -4.38 -9.14
C GLY A 850 -8.06 -4.04 -9.11
N ARG A 851 -8.86 -4.65 -9.97
CA ARG A 851 -10.33 -4.56 -9.95
C ARG A 851 -10.88 -5.43 -8.82
N ALA A 852 -11.84 -4.93 -8.05
CA ALA A 852 -12.58 -5.73 -7.08
C ALA A 852 -14.10 -5.55 -7.23
N SER A 853 -14.83 -6.66 -7.08
CA SER A 853 -16.29 -6.72 -7.04
C SER A 853 -16.73 -7.39 -5.73
N VAL A 854 -17.51 -6.67 -4.92
CA VAL A 854 -17.91 -7.11 -3.58
C VAL A 854 -19.42 -7.04 -3.43
N GLN A 855 -20.02 -8.08 -2.86
CA GLN A 855 -21.43 -8.17 -2.51
C GLN A 855 -21.58 -8.43 -1.01
N PHE A 856 -22.58 -7.80 -0.41
CA PHE A 856 -22.92 -7.90 1.01
C PHE A 856 -24.24 -8.68 1.17
N GLY A 857 -24.27 -9.64 2.09
CA GLY A 857 -25.41 -10.54 2.24
C GLY A 857 -25.04 -11.89 2.85
N SER A 858 -26.00 -12.80 2.94
CA SER A 858 -25.79 -14.14 3.48
C SER A 858 -26.63 -15.16 2.71
N MET A 859 -26.17 -16.41 2.63
CA MET A 859 -26.98 -17.51 2.08
C MET A 859 -28.09 -17.89 3.07
N VAL A 860 -29.33 -17.99 2.59
CA VAL A 860 -30.51 -18.40 3.36
C VAL A 860 -31.26 -19.52 2.63
N PRO A 861 -32.01 -20.40 3.32
CA PRO A 861 -32.74 -21.48 2.66
C PRO A 861 -33.79 -20.94 1.69
N VAL A 862 -34.01 -21.65 0.58
CA VAL A 862 -35.04 -21.31 -0.41
C VAL A 862 -36.45 -21.44 0.20
N ALA A 863 -36.69 -22.52 0.95
CA ALA A 863 -37.98 -22.81 1.55
C ALA A 863 -38.46 -21.69 2.48
N GLY A 864 -39.63 -21.12 2.16
CA GLY A 864 -40.27 -20.04 2.94
C GLY A 864 -39.85 -18.64 2.52
N ASN A 865 -38.95 -18.50 1.55
CA ASN A 865 -38.48 -17.22 1.03
C ASN A 865 -38.88 -16.97 -0.44
N GLU A 866 -39.56 -17.90 -1.10
CA GLU A 866 -39.89 -17.82 -2.53
C GLU A 866 -40.83 -16.67 -2.91
N GLY A 867 -41.56 -16.12 -1.93
CA GLY A 867 -42.41 -14.94 -2.08
C GLY A 867 -41.76 -13.61 -1.67
N ALA A 868 -40.50 -13.64 -1.23
CA ALA A 868 -39.82 -12.44 -0.77
C ALA A 868 -39.40 -11.55 -1.98
N PRO A 869 -39.53 -10.21 -1.91
CA PRO A 869 -39.15 -9.33 -3.02
C PRO A 869 -37.69 -9.43 -3.42
N TRP A 870 -36.81 -9.87 -2.49
CA TRP A 870 -35.39 -10.08 -2.73
C TRP A 870 -35.03 -11.41 -3.38
N PHE A 871 -35.98 -12.35 -3.45
CA PHE A 871 -35.75 -13.71 -3.93
C PHE A 871 -35.62 -13.75 -5.45
N ASP A 872 -34.49 -14.28 -5.92
CA ASP A 872 -34.27 -14.55 -7.33
C ASP A 872 -34.13 -16.06 -7.56
N PRO A 873 -35.07 -16.71 -8.29
CA PRO A 873 -34.98 -18.13 -8.65
C PRO A 873 -33.69 -18.49 -9.40
N ALA A 874 -33.11 -17.56 -10.17
CA ALA A 874 -31.90 -17.80 -10.94
C ALA A 874 -30.62 -17.71 -10.07
N ALA A 875 -30.72 -17.19 -8.84
CA ALA A 875 -29.60 -17.07 -7.91
C ALA A 875 -29.54 -18.22 -6.88
N VAL A 876 -30.38 -19.26 -7.05
CA VAL A 876 -30.42 -20.44 -6.17
C VAL A 876 -29.20 -21.33 -6.42
N VAL A 877 -28.48 -21.65 -5.34
CA VAL A 877 -27.36 -22.59 -5.34
C VAL A 877 -27.68 -23.72 -4.35
N GLY A 878 -28.03 -24.89 -4.87
CA GLY A 878 -28.49 -26.00 -4.04
C GLY A 878 -29.85 -25.72 -3.42
N ASP A 879 -29.94 -25.74 -2.09
CA ASP A 879 -31.13 -25.44 -1.28
C ASP A 879 -31.11 -24.03 -0.68
N GLN A 880 -30.12 -23.21 -1.05
CA GLN A 880 -29.92 -21.86 -0.53
C GLN A 880 -29.92 -20.79 -1.63
N VAL A 881 -30.28 -19.56 -1.26
CA VAL A 881 -30.31 -18.38 -2.11
C VAL A 881 -29.61 -17.23 -1.38
N TRP A 882 -28.93 -16.35 -2.11
CA TRP A 882 -28.24 -15.21 -1.52
C TRP A 882 -29.24 -14.11 -1.14
N LYS A 883 -29.35 -13.81 0.15
CA LYS A 883 -30.10 -12.67 0.66
C LYS A 883 -29.17 -11.46 0.81
N PRO A 884 -29.39 -10.35 0.08
CA PRO A 884 -28.60 -9.14 0.21
C PRO A 884 -28.66 -8.51 1.61
N THR A 885 -27.61 -7.79 1.99
CA THR A 885 -27.56 -6.97 3.21
C THR A 885 -27.02 -5.59 2.85
N LEU A 886 -27.64 -4.53 3.38
CA LEU A 886 -27.26 -3.16 3.07
C LEU A 886 -26.16 -2.66 4.01
N VAL A 887 -25.11 -2.08 3.43
CA VAL A 887 -24.01 -1.42 4.15
C VAL A 887 -23.96 0.07 3.84
N LEU A 888 -23.45 0.86 4.78
CA LEU A 888 -23.15 2.27 4.56
C LEU A 888 -21.99 2.37 3.54
N ALA A 889 -22.20 2.87 2.33
CA ALA A 889 -21.14 2.87 1.32
C ALA A 889 -19.91 3.70 1.74
N GLY A 890 -20.10 4.77 2.53
CA GLY A 890 -19.00 5.57 3.10
C GLY A 890 -18.17 4.85 4.18
N SER A 891 -18.56 3.64 4.58
CA SER A 891 -17.84 2.81 5.55
C SER A 891 -17.01 1.70 4.91
N VAL A 892 -17.02 1.56 3.58
CA VAL A 892 -16.31 0.49 2.88
C VAL A 892 -14.85 0.89 2.68
N TYR A 893 -13.97 0.33 3.50
CA TYR A 893 -12.52 0.57 3.43
C TYR A 893 -11.77 -0.69 3.03
N ILE A 894 -10.70 -0.52 2.26
CA ILE A 894 -9.80 -1.59 1.83
C ILE A 894 -8.37 -1.37 2.30
N GLY A 895 -7.66 -2.49 2.45
CA GLY A 895 -6.20 -2.55 2.59
C GLY A 895 -5.62 -3.56 1.58
N ALA A 896 -4.52 -3.20 0.93
CA ALA A 896 -3.82 -4.07 -0.02
C ALA A 896 -2.34 -3.68 -0.18
N VAL A 897 -1.52 -4.56 -0.74
CA VAL A 897 -0.12 -4.25 -1.09
C VAL A 897 0.02 -4.19 -2.60
N VAL A 898 0.46 -3.06 -3.14
CA VAL A 898 0.78 -2.91 -4.56
C VAL A 898 2.17 -3.48 -4.78
N PHE A 899 2.32 -4.32 -5.81
CA PHE A 899 3.58 -4.99 -6.14
C PHE A 899 3.99 -4.64 -7.57
N ARG A 900 5.25 -4.21 -7.75
CA ARG A 900 5.86 -4.02 -9.07
C ARG A 900 7.12 -4.85 -9.18
N SER A 901 7.24 -5.58 -10.28
CA SER A 901 8.45 -6.28 -10.69
C SER A 901 8.57 -6.20 -12.20
N ILE A 902 9.75 -5.84 -12.71
CA ILE A 902 10.05 -5.87 -14.14
C ILE A 902 10.89 -7.12 -14.40
N PRO A 903 10.38 -8.12 -15.14
CA PRO A 903 11.17 -9.27 -15.51
C PRO A 903 12.26 -8.84 -16.49
N LEU A 904 13.52 -9.00 -16.08
CA LEU A 904 14.70 -8.73 -16.90
C LEU A 904 15.36 -10.04 -17.33
N SER A 905 15.84 -10.10 -18.56
CA SER A 905 16.53 -11.27 -19.11
C SER A 905 17.83 -11.56 -18.35
N ALA A 906 18.13 -12.84 -18.13
CA ALA A 906 19.36 -13.28 -17.48
C ALA A 906 20.64 -12.84 -18.23
N VAL A 907 20.55 -12.56 -19.53
CA VAL A 907 21.68 -12.03 -20.33
C VAL A 907 22.00 -10.59 -19.95
N VAL A 908 20.97 -9.78 -19.68
CA VAL A 908 21.12 -8.37 -19.28
C VAL A 908 21.60 -8.29 -17.83
N VAL A 909 20.98 -9.08 -16.96
CA VAL A 909 21.24 -9.10 -15.52
C VAL A 909 22.56 -9.81 -15.16
N GLY A 910 23.00 -10.79 -15.96
CA GLY A 910 24.21 -11.59 -15.75
C GLY A 910 23.99 -12.92 -15.01
N PHE A 911 22.83 -13.09 -14.38
CA PHE A 911 22.38 -14.29 -13.66
C PHE A 911 20.90 -14.61 -13.94
N GLU A 912 20.50 -15.85 -13.72
CA GLU A 912 19.11 -16.29 -13.74
C GLU A 912 18.42 -15.93 -12.41
N SER A 913 17.62 -14.87 -12.43
CA SER A 913 16.93 -14.33 -11.25
C SER A 913 15.95 -15.32 -10.59
N VAL A 914 15.43 -16.30 -11.34
CA VAL A 914 14.50 -17.32 -10.83
C VAL A 914 15.16 -18.23 -9.81
N ARG A 915 16.46 -18.47 -9.94
CA ARG A 915 17.21 -19.35 -9.04
C ARG A 915 17.74 -18.65 -7.80
N LEU A 916 17.51 -17.34 -7.70
CA LEU A 916 18.00 -16.48 -6.63
C LEU A 916 16.84 -15.94 -5.78
N PRO A 917 17.12 -15.40 -4.57
CA PRO A 917 16.12 -14.69 -3.77
C PRO A 917 15.39 -13.62 -4.58
N SER A 918 14.09 -13.44 -4.33
CA SER A 918 13.25 -12.48 -5.06
C SER A 918 13.67 -11.03 -4.86
N ASP A 919 14.38 -10.73 -3.77
CA ASP A 919 14.98 -9.44 -3.47
C ASP A 919 16.43 -9.31 -3.97
N GLY A 920 17.03 -10.38 -4.51
CA GLY A 920 18.38 -10.40 -5.09
C GLY A 920 19.51 -10.22 -4.06
N ARG A 921 19.18 -10.31 -2.77
CA ARG A 921 20.11 -10.10 -1.66
C ARG A 921 20.45 -11.42 -1.00
N VAL A 922 21.70 -11.54 -0.54
CA VAL A 922 22.20 -12.71 0.19
C VAL A 922 22.90 -12.28 1.47
N PRO A 923 22.86 -13.10 2.54
CA PRO A 923 23.60 -12.80 3.76
C PRO A 923 25.11 -12.72 3.47
N ALA A 924 25.71 -11.57 3.80
CA ALA A 924 27.17 -11.40 3.74
C ALA A 924 27.85 -11.97 4.99
N PHE A 925 27.12 -12.04 6.11
CA PHE A 925 27.58 -12.56 7.40
C PHE A 925 26.82 -13.84 7.74
N LYS A 926 27.55 -14.86 8.17
CA LYS A 926 27.00 -16.14 8.66
C LYS A 926 27.70 -16.57 9.94
N PRO A 927 27.01 -17.28 10.85
CA PRO A 927 27.65 -17.89 12.02
C PRO A 927 28.88 -18.71 11.63
N GLY A 928 29.98 -18.54 12.37
CA GLY A 928 31.25 -19.24 12.14
C GLY A 928 32.14 -18.63 11.04
N GLN A 929 31.72 -17.53 10.38
CA GLN A 929 32.59 -16.80 9.47
C GLN A 929 33.59 -15.92 10.22
N THR A 930 34.81 -15.85 9.70
CA THR A 930 35.83 -14.92 10.18
C THR A 930 35.57 -13.53 9.60
N VAL A 931 35.61 -12.52 10.44
CA VAL A 931 35.45 -11.11 10.08
C VAL A 931 36.64 -10.30 10.57
N LEU A 932 36.90 -9.20 9.87
CA LEU A 932 37.90 -8.20 10.20
C LEU A 932 37.18 -6.88 10.42
N ILE A 933 37.15 -6.40 11.66
CA ILE A 933 36.70 -5.05 11.98
C ILE A 933 37.94 -4.15 11.86
N HIS A 934 37.88 -3.10 11.05
CA HIS A 934 39.05 -2.25 10.80
C HIS A 934 38.68 -0.78 10.65
N HIS A 935 39.63 0.10 10.99
CA HIS A 935 39.50 1.54 10.80
C HIS A 935 40.83 2.13 10.35
N THR A 936 40.85 2.75 9.16
CA THR A 936 42.02 3.42 8.59
C THR A 936 41.89 4.93 8.73
N ALA A 937 42.76 5.57 9.51
CA ALA A 937 42.82 7.03 9.60
C ALA A 937 43.93 7.56 8.69
N LYS A 938 43.78 8.80 8.23
CA LYS A 938 44.71 9.45 7.29
C LYS A 938 45.30 10.71 7.91
N HIS A 939 46.62 10.81 7.87
CA HIS A 939 47.42 11.90 8.44
C HIS A 939 48.24 12.57 7.33
N PRO A 940 47.76 13.71 6.77
CA PRO A 940 48.52 14.46 5.79
C PRO A 940 49.67 15.24 6.44
N VAL A 941 50.87 15.07 5.90
CA VAL A 941 52.10 15.78 6.28
C VAL A 941 52.49 16.70 5.13
N ALA A 942 52.15 17.98 5.29
CA ALA A 942 52.35 19.00 4.24
C ALA A 942 53.83 19.29 3.93
N SER A 943 54.71 19.17 4.93
CA SER A 943 56.14 19.44 4.76
C SER A 943 56.96 18.49 5.63
N PRO A 944 57.21 17.26 5.16
CA PRO A 944 58.06 16.29 5.87
C PRO A 944 59.50 16.82 6.01
N ALA A 945 60.05 16.75 7.21
CA ALA A 945 61.45 17.09 7.49
C ALA A 945 62.28 15.84 7.83
N ALA A 946 63.58 15.87 7.54
CA ALA A 946 64.50 14.80 7.91
C ALA A 946 64.50 14.57 9.43
N GLY A 947 64.40 13.31 9.86
CA GLY A 947 64.31 12.93 11.28
C GLY A 947 62.98 13.28 11.97
N GLN A 948 61.99 13.82 11.25
CA GLN A 948 60.70 14.18 11.83
C GLN A 948 59.94 12.93 12.28
N VAL A 949 59.56 12.89 13.56
CA VAL A 949 58.66 11.87 14.12
C VAL A 949 57.23 12.38 14.07
N VAL A 950 56.34 11.61 13.46
CA VAL A 950 54.90 11.83 13.39
C VAL A 950 54.21 10.81 14.31
N ASN A 951 53.48 11.32 15.30
CA ASN A 951 52.63 10.48 16.18
C ASN A 951 51.23 10.37 15.58
N LEU A 952 50.72 9.15 15.45
CA LEU A 952 49.45 8.84 14.78
C LEU A 952 48.25 8.85 15.75
N GLY A 953 48.49 9.04 17.04
CA GLY A 953 47.46 9.21 18.06
C GLY A 953 46.92 7.91 18.65
N ARG A 954 47.31 6.74 18.12
CA ARG A 954 46.95 5.41 18.63
C ARG A 954 48.06 4.40 18.33
N GLY A 955 48.32 3.50 19.29
CA GLY A 955 49.30 2.41 19.17
C GLY A 955 48.65 1.06 18.83
N ARG A 956 49.45 -0.01 18.78
CA ARG A 956 49.04 -1.37 18.34
C ARG A 956 48.41 -1.37 16.94
N LEU A 957 49.01 -0.61 16.04
CA LEU A 957 48.60 -0.50 14.65
C LEU A 957 48.85 -1.83 13.93
N SER A 958 47.92 -2.24 13.08
CA SER A 958 48.08 -3.44 12.24
C SER A 958 48.86 -3.13 10.96
N ALA A 959 48.78 -1.89 10.45
CA ALA A 959 49.52 -1.45 9.27
C ALA A 959 49.70 0.08 9.24
N ILE A 960 50.80 0.53 8.62
CA ILE A 960 51.00 1.91 8.19
C ILE A 960 51.32 1.91 6.70
N GLU A 961 50.63 2.75 5.94
CA GLU A 961 50.86 2.96 4.51
C GLU A 961 51.21 4.43 4.26
N VAL A 962 52.30 4.68 3.54
CA VAL A 962 52.77 6.04 3.24
C VAL A 962 52.68 6.27 1.74
N ARG A 963 51.84 7.21 1.33
CA ARG A 963 51.66 7.58 -0.07
C ARG A 963 51.82 9.08 -0.24
N ASP A 964 52.19 9.48 -1.44
CA ASP A 964 52.14 10.88 -1.85
C ASP A 964 50.69 11.31 -2.17
N SER A 965 50.48 12.60 -2.46
CA SER A 965 49.13 13.11 -2.75
C SER A 965 48.56 12.62 -4.09
N ALA A 966 49.40 12.05 -4.97
CA ALA A 966 48.99 11.41 -6.22
C ALA A 966 48.69 9.90 -6.04
N GLY A 967 48.86 9.37 -4.82
CA GLY A 967 48.65 7.96 -4.51
C GLY A 967 49.87 7.06 -4.76
N THR A 968 51.04 7.62 -5.06
CA THR A 968 52.28 6.87 -5.26
C THR A 968 52.86 6.42 -3.91
N PRO A 969 53.16 5.12 -3.70
CA PRO A 969 53.81 4.65 -2.48
C PRO A 969 55.19 5.30 -2.28
N VAL A 970 55.43 5.82 -1.09
CA VAL A 970 56.77 6.29 -0.69
C VAL A 970 57.63 5.08 -0.38
N GLU A 971 58.87 5.06 -0.87
CA GLU A 971 59.80 3.96 -0.58
C GLU A 971 60.13 3.91 0.92
N SER A 972 60.18 2.71 1.48
CA SER A 972 60.46 2.47 2.89
C SER A 972 61.87 2.88 3.33
N VAL A 973 62.78 3.20 2.41
CA VAL A 973 64.09 3.80 2.75
C VAL A 973 63.94 5.21 3.31
N TRP A 974 62.83 5.90 3.03
CA TRP A 974 62.58 7.28 3.43
C TRP A 974 61.85 7.41 4.78
N TYR A 975 61.45 6.32 5.40
CA TYR A 975 60.80 6.34 6.70
C TYR A 975 60.97 5.02 7.48
N THR A 976 60.90 5.09 8.80
CA THR A 976 60.75 3.92 9.69
C THR A 976 59.47 4.05 10.49
N SER A 977 58.79 2.94 10.73
CA SER A 977 57.50 2.91 11.45
C SER A 977 57.59 2.01 12.68
N ASP A 978 57.04 2.49 13.80
CA ASP A 978 56.82 1.73 15.03
C ASP A 978 55.30 1.52 15.20
N LEU A 979 54.85 0.29 14.94
CA LEU A 979 53.45 -0.09 14.96
C LEU A 979 52.89 -0.22 16.38
N ASP A 980 53.71 -0.63 17.35
CA ASP A 980 53.29 -0.80 18.74
C ASP A 980 53.04 0.56 19.39
N VAL A 981 53.95 1.50 19.20
CA VAL A 981 53.84 2.86 19.74
C VAL A 981 52.92 3.74 18.90
N GLY A 982 52.82 3.48 17.58
CA GLY A 982 52.01 4.26 16.66
C GLY A 982 52.70 5.51 16.14
N THR A 983 53.97 5.38 15.75
CA THR A 983 54.77 6.52 15.25
C THR A 983 55.46 6.19 13.92
N LEU A 984 55.67 7.22 13.12
CA LEU A 984 56.47 7.15 11.89
C LEU A 984 57.58 8.20 11.94
N THR A 985 58.81 7.80 11.66
CA THR A 985 59.97 8.68 11.63
C THR A 985 60.50 8.78 10.20
N PHE A 986 60.57 9.99 9.65
CA PHE A 986 61.22 10.21 8.35
C PHE A 986 62.74 10.06 8.46
N SER A 987 63.37 9.48 7.44
CA SER A 987 64.82 9.24 7.41
C SER A 987 65.63 10.55 7.48
N ASP A 988 66.88 10.46 7.93
CA ASP A 988 67.86 11.55 7.86
C ASP A 988 69.17 11.01 7.26
N PRO A 989 69.53 11.38 6.01
CA PRO A 989 68.88 12.36 5.14
C PRO A 989 67.57 11.87 4.49
N LEU A 990 66.64 12.80 4.23
CA LEU A 990 65.36 12.56 3.55
C LEU A 990 65.42 13.04 2.09
N ASN A 991 65.00 12.21 1.14
CA ASN A 991 64.79 12.62 -0.26
C ASN A 991 63.39 12.26 -0.73
N LEU A 992 62.54 13.26 -0.95
CA LEU A 992 61.19 13.11 -1.48
C LEU A 992 60.98 13.76 -2.85
N SER A 993 62.05 14.07 -3.60
CA SER A 993 61.93 14.79 -4.88
C SER A 993 61.14 14.05 -5.96
N ALA A 994 60.97 12.73 -5.80
CA ALA A 994 60.19 11.88 -6.69
C ALA A 994 58.68 11.84 -6.35
N TYR A 995 58.25 12.47 -5.26
CA TYR A 995 56.88 12.37 -4.72
C TYR A 995 56.17 13.73 -4.69
N VAL A 996 54.84 13.71 -4.74
CA VAL A 996 54.01 14.91 -4.66
C VAL A 996 53.52 15.15 -3.23
N LEU A 997 53.87 16.30 -2.64
CA LEU A 997 53.39 16.70 -1.31
C LEU A 997 51.92 17.16 -1.35
N PRO A 998 51.13 17.00 -0.27
CA PRO A 998 51.49 16.41 1.02
C PRO A 998 51.70 14.88 0.97
N ILE A 999 52.56 14.36 1.86
CA ILE A 999 52.63 12.92 2.10
C ILE A 999 51.47 12.52 3.01
N ILE A 1000 50.69 11.51 2.62
CA ILE A 1000 49.56 10.99 3.37
C ILE A 1000 50.00 9.68 4.06
N ILE A 1001 50.05 9.71 5.38
CA ILE A 1001 50.30 8.52 6.20
C ILE A 1001 48.93 7.95 6.59
N SER A 1002 48.64 6.72 6.17
CA SER A 1002 47.41 6.02 6.52
C SER A 1002 47.73 4.95 7.56
N ASP A 1003 47.15 5.06 8.76
CA ASP A 1003 47.36 4.10 9.84
C ASP A 1003 46.08 3.28 10.06
N ARG A 1004 46.22 2.00 10.40
CA ARG A 1004 45.09 1.10 10.51
C ARG A 1004 45.14 0.28 11.80
N VAL A 1005 44.01 0.21 12.48
CA VAL A 1005 43.74 -0.72 13.59
C VAL A 1005 42.73 -1.77 13.13
N GLU A 1006 42.92 -3.01 13.60
CA GLU A 1006 42.10 -4.14 13.18
C GLU A 1006 41.84 -5.14 14.32
N ASP A 1007 40.65 -5.74 14.31
CA ASP A 1007 40.26 -6.85 15.16
C ASP A 1007 39.69 -7.99 14.32
N ARG A 1008 40.40 -9.12 14.31
CA ARG A 1008 39.90 -10.36 13.69
C ARG A 1008 38.98 -11.09 14.67
N ARG A 1009 37.74 -11.35 14.28
CA ARG A 1009 36.72 -12.01 15.13
C ARG A 1009 35.95 -13.07 14.38
N LEU A 1010 35.21 -13.89 15.12
CA LEU A 1010 34.28 -14.88 14.57
C LEU A 1010 32.85 -14.37 14.77
N VAL A 1011 32.02 -14.43 13.73
CA VAL A 1011 30.59 -14.13 13.82
C VAL A 1011 29.91 -15.23 14.64
N VAL A 1012 29.21 -14.85 15.70
CA VAL A 1012 28.34 -15.72 16.48
C VAL A 1012 26.97 -15.74 15.82
N GLN A 1013 26.35 -14.58 15.68
CA GLN A 1013 25.02 -14.45 15.10
C GLN A 1013 24.81 -13.08 14.44
N PRO A 1014 24.39 -13.03 13.16
CA PRO A 1014 23.89 -11.80 12.54
C PRO A 1014 22.38 -11.64 12.78
N GLN A 1015 21.94 -10.41 13.05
CA GLN A 1015 20.52 -10.05 13.17
C GLN A 1015 20.05 -9.23 11.97
N ILE A 1016 18.75 -9.32 11.66
CA ILE A 1016 18.11 -8.52 10.59
C ILE A 1016 18.20 -7.01 10.85
N THR A 1017 18.35 -6.60 12.11
CA THR A 1017 18.54 -5.22 12.55
C THR A 1017 19.89 -4.64 12.10
N GLY A 1018 20.83 -5.47 11.63
CA GLY A 1018 22.20 -5.05 11.32
C GLY A 1018 23.19 -5.26 12.47
N GLU A 1019 22.74 -5.79 13.62
CA GLU A 1019 23.65 -6.16 14.70
C GLU A 1019 24.38 -7.48 14.36
N ILE A 1020 25.71 -7.47 14.45
CA ILE A 1020 26.57 -8.65 14.25
C ILE A 1020 27.26 -8.97 15.57
N GLU A 1021 26.83 -10.07 16.20
CA GLU A 1021 27.46 -10.58 17.42
C GLU A 1021 28.79 -11.28 17.08
N ILE A 1022 29.82 -11.01 17.89
CA ILE A 1022 31.17 -11.52 17.73
C ILE A 1022 31.61 -12.32 18.97
N ASN A 1023 32.52 -13.26 18.77
CA ASN A 1023 32.90 -14.23 19.80
C ASN A 1023 33.77 -13.68 20.94
N SER A 1024 34.39 -12.51 20.79
CA SER A 1024 35.24 -11.89 21.81
C SER A 1024 35.31 -10.37 21.66
N GLY A 1025 35.53 -9.68 22.78
CA GLY A 1025 35.48 -8.22 22.86
C GLY A 1025 36.49 -7.53 21.93
N LEU A 1026 36.14 -6.36 21.41
CA LEU A 1026 37.03 -5.51 20.60
C LEU A 1026 38.22 -4.98 21.42
N THR A 1027 39.32 -4.61 20.76
CA THR A 1027 40.54 -4.10 21.43
C THR A 1027 40.82 -2.61 21.16
N HIS A 1028 40.12 -2.02 20.19
CA HIS A 1028 40.25 -0.63 19.76
C HIS A 1028 38.89 0.07 19.67
N ASP A 1029 38.92 1.40 19.65
CA ASP A 1029 37.77 2.23 19.30
C ASP A 1029 37.57 2.26 17.78
N TYR A 1030 36.33 2.01 17.35
CA TYR A 1030 35.91 2.02 15.95
C TYR A 1030 34.83 3.09 15.75
N PRO A 1031 35.14 4.23 15.10
CA PRO A 1031 34.19 5.32 14.91
C PRO A 1031 33.03 4.96 13.96
N ALA A 1032 31.82 5.45 14.30
CA ALA A 1032 30.64 5.33 13.45
C ALA A 1032 30.86 6.05 12.10
N GLY A 1033 30.43 5.43 11.00
CA GLY A 1033 30.50 6.03 9.67
C GLY A 1033 31.89 6.04 9.01
N GLU A 1034 32.94 5.60 9.73
CA GLU A 1034 34.32 5.52 9.22
C GLU A 1034 34.85 4.08 9.30
N ALA A 1035 34.62 3.39 10.41
CA ALA A 1035 35.06 2.01 10.59
C ALA A 1035 34.22 1.03 9.77
N LEU A 1036 34.83 -0.10 9.43
CA LEU A 1036 34.32 -1.09 8.48
C LEU A 1036 34.44 -2.49 9.08
N ILE A 1037 33.56 -3.39 8.63
CA ILE A 1037 33.62 -4.82 8.92
C ILE A 1037 33.62 -5.59 7.61
N SER A 1038 34.61 -6.46 7.45
CA SER A 1038 34.85 -7.23 6.25
C SER A 1038 34.82 -8.72 6.53
N THR A 1039 34.08 -9.50 5.74
CA THR A 1039 34.11 -10.96 5.86
C THR A 1039 35.31 -11.52 5.10
N ALA A 1040 36.00 -12.47 5.73
CA ALA A 1040 37.27 -12.99 5.25
C ALA A 1040 37.09 -14.28 4.44
N LEU A 1041 37.58 -14.28 3.20
CA LEU A 1041 37.72 -15.48 2.37
C LEU A 1041 39.01 -16.21 2.74
N ARG A 1042 38.94 -17.48 3.11
CA ARG A 1042 40.12 -18.29 3.42
C ARG A 1042 40.77 -18.75 2.11
N LEU A 1043 41.96 -18.21 1.81
CA LEU A 1043 42.61 -18.40 0.51
C LEU A 1043 43.20 -19.81 0.36
N GLY A 1044 43.67 -20.40 1.44
CA GLY A 1044 44.23 -21.76 1.41
C GLY A 1044 43.18 -22.86 1.29
N GLU A 1045 41.89 -22.59 1.57
CA GLU A 1045 40.87 -23.64 1.74
C GLU A 1045 40.66 -24.46 0.47
N ALA A 1046 40.73 -23.82 -0.71
CA ALA A 1046 40.72 -24.49 -2.01
C ALA A 1046 41.91 -25.46 -2.19
N ASN A 1047 43.01 -25.18 -1.50
CA ASN A 1047 44.23 -25.97 -1.51
C ASN A 1047 44.18 -27.06 -0.42
N GLY A 1048 43.08 -27.23 0.34
CA GLY A 1048 42.98 -28.21 1.43
C GLY A 1048 43.78 -27.86 2.69
N SER A 1049 44.22 -26.61 2.84
CA SER A 1049 44.97 -26.10 3.99
C SER A 1049 44.45 -24.72 4.41
N LEU A 1050 44.84 -24.19 5.57
CA LEU A 1050 44.68 -22.75 5.86
C LEU A 1050 45.86 -21.93 5.31
N ASP A 1051 46.92 -22.61 4.92
CA ASP A 1051 48.16 -22.03 4.47
C ASP A 1051 48.26 -22.02 2.95
N LEU A 1052 48.98 -21.03 2.42
CA LEU A 1052 49.30 -20.91 1.01
C LEU A 1052 50.78 -21.27 0.81
N GLN A 1053 51.03 -22.37 0.10
CA GLN A 1053 52.36 -22.90 -0.20
C GLN A 1053 52.28 -23.88 -1.37
N ALA A 1054 53.33 -23.91 -2.20
CA ALA A 1054 53.56 -24.97 -3.17
C ALA A 1054 54.05 -26.24 -2.49
N ARG A 1055 53.44 -27.39 -2.83
CA ARG A 1055 53.82 -28.70 -2.28
C ARG A 1055 53.48 -29.84 -3.22
N VAL A 1056 54.00 -31.02 -2.91
CA VAL A 1056 53.70 -32.27 -3.60
C VAL A 1056 52.78 -33.12 -2.73
N GLU A 1057 51.80 -33.76 -3.35
CA GLU A 1057 50.85 -34.67 -2.67
C GLU A 1057 50.68 -35.97 -3.43
N ASN A 1058 50.27 -37.01 -2.71
CA ASN A 1058 49.85 -38.30 -3.27
C ASN A 1058 50.90 -38.94 -4.21
N LEU A 1059 52.18 -38.97 -3.81
CA LEU A 1059 53.21 -39.68 -4.57
C LEU A 1059 53.06 -41.19 -4.37
N PHE A 1060 52.81 -41.93 -5.45
CA PHE A 1060 52.72 -43.39 -5.44
C PHE A 1060 53.04 -43.99 -6.82
N ASP A 1061 53.33 -45.29 -6.85
CA ASP A 1061 53.58 -46.05 -8.08
C ASP A 1061 52.46 -47.06 -8.39
N GLN A 1062 52.27 -47.36 -9.67
CA GLN A 1062 51.33 -48.37 -10.17
C GLN A 1062 52.00 -49.20 -11.26
N SER A 1063 51.65 -50.50 -11.34
CA SER A 1063 52.19 -51.41 -12.35
C SER A 1063 51.71 -51.12 -13.77
N ALA A 1064 50.63 -50.35 -13.94
CA ALA A 1064 50.08 -50.01 -15.24
C ALA A 1064 49.30 -48.69 -15.21
N TRP A 1065 49.52 -47.81 -16.19
CA TRP A 1065 48.68 -46.63 -16.39
C TRP A 1065 47.30 -47.00 -16.97
N THR A 1066 46.22 -46.58 -16.29
CA THR A 1066 44.84 -46.94 -16.63
C THR A 1066 44.07 -45.86 -17.41
N ASN A 1067 44.74 -44.76 -17.77
CA ASN A 1067 44.12 -43.53 -18.31
C ASN A 1067 43.09 -42.87 -17.38
N VAL A 1068 43.09 -43.21 -16.09
CA VAL A 1068 42.23 -42.58 -15.07
C VAL A 1068 43.07 -41.78 -14.09
N TRP A 1069 42.82 -40.47 -14.01
CA TRP A 1069 43.46 -39.58 -13.04
C TRP A 1069 42.85 -39.76 -11.66
N SER A 1070 43.46 -40.63 -10.86
CA SER A 1070 43.10 -40.88 -9.46
C SER A 1070 44.17 -40.32 -8.51
N ASN A 1071 43.74 -39.94 -7.30
CA ASN A 1071 44.60 -39.55 -6.18
C ASN A 1071 44.96 -40.74 -5.28
N VAL A 1072 44.45 -41.94 -5.60
CA VAL A 1072 44.78 -43.21 -4.94
C VAL A 1072 45.24 -44.24 -5.97
N PRO A 1073 46.08 -45.23 -5.58
CA PRO A 1073 46.49 -46.32 -6.46
C PRO A 1073 45.30 -47.07 -7.07
N ILE A 1074 45.34 -47.32 -8.38
CA ILE A 1074 44.41 -48.19 -9.10
C ILE A 1074 45.18 -49.42 -9.56
N GLY A 1075 44.73 -50.61 -9.14
CA GLY A 1075 45.41 -51.87 -9.45
C GLY A 1075 46.60 -52.15 -8.51
N SER A 1076 47.55 -52.96 -9.00
CA SER A 1076 48.75 -53.35 -8.26
C SER A 1076 49.79 -52.23 -8.21
N THR A 1077 50.56 -52.14 -7.13
CA THR A 1077 51.76 -51.29 -7.06
C THR A 1077 52.84 -51.82 -8.01
N ALA A 1078 53.76 -50.96 -8.43
CA ALA A 1078 54.90 -51.39 -9.23
C ALA A 1078 55.89 -52.19 -8.37
N SER A 1079 56.73 -53.02 -9.00
CA SER A 1079 57.84 -53.71 -8.32
C SER A 1079 58.98 -52.78 -7.90
N ALA A 1080 59.03 -51.58 -8.47
CA ALA A 1080 59.98 -50.52 -8.16
C ALA A 1080 59.23 -49.30 -7.64
N SER A 1081 59.87 -48.51 -6.78
CA SER A 1081 59.30 -47.28 -6.23
C SER A 1081 60.33 -46.13 -6.28
N TYR A 1082 59.86 -44.90 -6.16
CA TYR A 1082 60.71 -43.72 -6.06
C TYR A 1082 60.98 -43.40 -4.58
N ASN A 1083 62.25 -43.24 -4.21
CA ASN A 1083 62.64 -42.90 -2.85
C ASN A 1083 62.45 -41.40 -2.57
N ASP A 1084 61.21 -41.00 -2.31
CA ASP A 1084 60.84 -39.63 -1.95
C ASP A 1084 61.38 -39.21 -0.56
N THR A 1085 61.69 -40.17 0.33
CA THR A 1085 62.21 -39.89 1.68
C THR A 1085 63.60 -39.23 1.64
N ASP A 1086 64.53 -39.81 0.88
CA ASP A 1086 65.89 -39.25 0.78
C ASP A 1086 66.02 -38.23 -0.36
N TYR A 1087 65.16 -38.30 -1.37
CA TYR A 1087 65.19 -37.47 -2.56
C TYR A 1087 63.80 -36.88 -2.88
N PRO A 1088 63.26 -36.01 -2.02
CA PRO A 1088 61.94 -35.45 -2.21
C PRO A 1088 61.86 -34.59 -3.48
N LEU A 1089 60.69 -34.55 -4.09
CA LEU A 1089 60.42 -33.65 -5.22
C LEU A 1089 60.46 -32.19 -4.74
N VAL A 1090 61.27 -31.37 -5.42
CA VAL A 1090 61.43 -29.94 -5.08
C VAL A 1090 60.45 -29.10 -5.89
N VAL A 1091 59.71 -28.23 -5.23
CA VAL A 1091 58.78 -27.25 -5.82
C VAL A 1091 59.02 -25.85 -5.26
N GLY A 1092 58.70 -24.82 -6.04
CA GLY A 1092 58.75 -23.41 -5.64
C GLY A 1092 57.39 -22.74 -5.80
N ASN A 1093 57.08 -21.72 -4.99
CA ASN A 1093 55.78 -21.04 -5.03
C ASN A 1093 55.55 -20.29 -6.36
N ALA A 1094 56.59 -19.67 -6.92
CA ALA A 1094 56.54 -18.93 -8.16
C ALA A 1094 56.20 -19.81 -9.38
N ASP A 1095 56.71 -21.05 -9.40
CA ASP A 1095 56.81 -21.87 -10.61
C ASP A 1095 55.88 -23.08 -10.64
N ALA A 1096 55.53 -23.63 -9.47
CA ALA A 1096 54.65 -24.78 -9.37
C ALA A 1096 53.20 -24.39 -9.70
N ILE A 1097 52.52 -25.28 -10.42
CA ILE A 1097 51.10 -25.14 -10.75
C ILE A 1097 50.30 -26.23 -10.03
N THR A 1098 49.02 -25.98 -9.75
CA THR A 1098 48.15 -27.05 -9.27
C THR A 1098 47.82 -27.99 -10.43
N GLU A 1099 48.38 -29.21 -10.40
CA GLU A 1099 48.34 -30.15 -11.52
C GLU A 1099 48.51 -31.60 -11.02
N ARG A 1100 47.98 -32.55 -11.78
CA ARG A 1100 48.19 -33.99 -11.54
C ARG A 1100 49.17 -34.52 -12.59
N TRP A 1101 50.21 -35.24 -12.15
CA TRP A 1101 51.34 -35.67 -12.96
C TRP A 1101 51.49 -37.18 -13.04
N ALA A 1102 51.77 -37.71 -14.22
CA ALA A 1102 52.03 -39.12 -14.46
C ALA A 1102 53.37 -39.27 -15.19
N VAL A 1103 54.33 -39.93 -14.55
CA VAL A 1103 55.59 -40.35 -15.19
C VAL A 1103 55.41 -41.78 -15.68
N ARG A 1104 55.16 -41.96 -16.97
CA ARG A 1104 54.89 -43.26 -17.59
C ARG A 1104 56.15 -43.83 -18.23
N PHE A 1105 56.57 -45.00 -17.78
CA PHE A 1105 57.74 -45.69 -18.33
C PHE A 1105 57.45 -46.26 -19.71
N THR A 1106 58.30 -45.95 -20.69
CA THR A 1106 58.26 -46.49 -22.05
C THR A 1106 59.24 -47.65 -22.22
N SER A 1107 60.28 -47.70 -21.39
CA SER A 1107 61.21 -48.83 -21.21
C SER A 1107 61.57 -48.99 -19.73
N ALA A 1108 62.51 -49.88 -19.38
CA ALA A 1108 63.01 -50.00 -18.00
C ALA A 1108 63.79 -48.76 -17.50
N THR A 1109 64.20 -47.86 -18.39
CA THR A 1109 65.01 -46.67 -18.05
C THR A 1109 64.49 -45.37 -18.62
N ASN A 1110 63.61 -45.39 -19.63
CA ASN A 1110 63.05 -44.20 -20.26
C ASN A 1110 61.58 -44.03 -19.87
N TYR A 1111 61.15 -42.79 -19.72
CA TYR A 1111 59.78 -42.41 -19.38
C TYR A 1111 59.36 -41.12 -20.09
N GLU A 1112 58.06 -40.84 -20.06
CA GLU A 1112 57.48 -39.57 -20.42
C GLU A 1112 56.71 -38.98 -19.23
N LEU A 1113 56.72 -37.65 -19.13
CA LEU A 1113 55.96 -36.91 -18.14
C LEU A 1113 54.71 -36.33 -18.77
N ILE A 1114 53.56 -36.71 -18.20
CA ILE A 1114 52.23 -36.29 -18.62
C ILE A 1114 51.61 -35.49 -17.48
N GLY A 1115 51.19 -34.25 -17.73
CA GLY A 1115 50.27 -33.54 -16.86
C GLY A 1115 48.84 -33.70 -17.36
N GLU A 1116 47.87 -33.76 -16.46
CA GLU A 1116 46.45 -33.96 -16.82
C GLU A 1116 45.96 -32.96 -17.86
N THR A 1117 46.33 -31.70 -17.69
CA THR A 1117 45.84 -30.61 -18.55
C THR A 1117 46.89 -30.05 -19.50
N VAL A 1118 48.18 -30.27 -19.22
CA VAL A 1118 49.30 -29.82 -20.06
C VAL A 1118 49.78 -30.90 -21.02
N GLY A 1119 49.28 -32.14 -20.87
CA GLY A 1119 49.66 -33.27 -21.72
C GLY A 1119 51.10 -33.71 -21.50
N ILE A 1120 51.69 -34.33 -22.53
CA ILE A 1120 53.09 -34.75 -22.50
C ILE A 1120 53.98 -33.52 -22.66
N ILE A 1121 54.72 -33.16 -21.61
CA ILE A 1121 55.54 -31.94 -21.60
C ILE A 1121 57.06 -32.21 -21.56
N ALA A 1122 57.45 -33.44 -21.24
CA ALA A 1122 58.85 -33.84 -21.21
C ALA A 1122 59.00 -35.35 -21.41
N THR A 1123 60.16 -35.77 -21.90
CA THR A 1123 60.65 -37.15 -21.84
C THR A 1123 61.93 -37.18 -21.01
N GLY A 1124 62.21 -38.29 -20.35
CA GLY A 1124 63.37 -38.40 -19.46
C GLY A 1124 63.85 -39.83 -19.28
N SER A 1125 64.93 -39.97 -18.52
CA SER A 1125 65.52 -41.24 -18.16
C SER A 1125 65.76 -41.34 -16.66
N THR A 1126 65.96 -42.55 -16.14
CA THR A 1126 66.34 -42.78 -14.74
C THR A 1126 67.77 -42.34 -14.41
N THR A 1127 68.54 -41.91 -15.41
CA THR A 1127 69.94 -41.48 -15.27
C THR A 1127 70.12 -39.95 -15.23
N THR A 1128 69.05 -39.18 -15.45
CA THR A 1128 69.08 -37.71 -15.46
C THR A 1128 67.91 -37.15 -14.64
N ALA A 1129 68.10 -35.97 -14.05
CA ALA A 1129 67.05 -35.34 -13.26
C ALA A 1129 65.92 -34.86 -14.19
N LEU A 1130 64.67 -35.04 -13.76
CA LEU A 1130 63.49 -34.55 -14.48
C LEU A 1130 63.12 -33.17 -13.93
N ALA A 1131 63.30 -32.14 -14.75
CA ALA A 1131 63.04 -30.74 -14.42
C ALA A 1131 62.29 -30.04 -15.57
N PRO A 1132 61.00 -30.35 -15.80
CA PRO A 1132 60.21 -29.79 -16.90
C PRO A 1132 60.03 -28.28 -16.75
N ILE A 1133 60.38 -27.51 -17.78
CA ILE A 1133 60.33 -26.04 -17.73
C ILE A 1133 58.88 -25.51 -17.81
N ASN A 1134 58.53 -24.63 -16.88
CA ASN A 1134 57.33 -23.82 -16.93
C ASN A 1134 57.54 -22.66 -17.93
N PRO A 1135 56.78 -22.62 -19.05
CA PRO A 1135 56.94 -21.56 -20.06
C PRO A 1135 56.55 -20.17 -19.53
N ARG A 1136 55.87 -20.06 -18.39
CA ARG A 1136 55.48 -18.77 -17.77
C ARG A 1136 56.65 -18.09 -17.07
N THR A 1137 57.54 -18.86 -16.47
CA THR A 1137 58.61 -18.31 -15.62
C THR A 1137 60.02 -18.64 -16.14
N GLY A 1138 60.14 -19.62 -17.05
CA GLY A 1138 61.43 -20.12 -17.52
C GLY A 1138 62.14 -21.04 -16.52
N GLN A 1139 61.52 -21.34 -15.37
CA GLN A 1139 62.04 -22.24 -14.34
C GLN A 1139 61.27 -23.57 -14.32
N PRO A 1140 61.79 -24.65 -13.72
CA PRO A 1140 61.09 -25.93 -13.65
C PRO A 1140 59.79 -25.89 -12.84
N TYR A 1141 58.73 -26.59 -13.27
CA TYR A 1141 57.51 -26.78 -12.47
C TYR A 1141 57.78 -27.49 -11.14
N PHE A 1142 58.66 -28.49 -11.20
CA PHE A 1142 59.20 -29.25 -10.08
C PHE A 1142 60.53 -29.87 -10.53
N THR A 1143 61.34 -30.32 -9.59
CA THR A 1143 62.58 -31.07 -9.88
C THR A 1143 62.55 -32.41 -9.17
N MET A 1144 62.64 -33.49 -9.95
CA MET A 1144 62.74 -34.87 -9.46
C MET A 1144 64.16 -35.40 -9.72
N ARG A 1145 64.87 -35.74 -8.64
CA ARG A 1145 66.28 -36.16 -8.70
C ARG A 1145 66.42 -37.58 -9.21
N PHE A 1146 67.43 -37.84 -10.04
CA PHE A 1146 67.62 -39.16 -10.63
C PHE A 1146 68.05 -40.22 -9.61
N GLN A 1147 68.71 -39.83 -8.52
CA GLN A 1147 69.14 -40.76 -7.45
C GLN A 1147 67.96 -41.42 -6.71
N GLY A 1148 66.75 -40.86 -6.81
CA GLY A 1148 65.56 -41.43 -6.18
C GLY A 1148 64.96 -42.63 -6.92
N TRP A 1149 65.38 -42.91 -8.16
CA TRP A 1149 64.84 -44.04 -8.92
C TRP A 1149 65.30 -45.39 -8.36
N GLY A 1150 64.36 -46.18 -7.82
CA GLY A 1150 64.60 -47.58 -7.49
C GLY A 1150 64.83 -48.46 -8.74
N THR A 1151 65.27 -49.70 -8.54
CA THR A 1151 65.48 -50.68 -9.64
C THR A 1151 64.23 -51.52 -9.90
N GLY A 1152 64.02 -51.97 -11.14
CA GLY A 1152 62.94 -52.91 -11.49
C GLY A 1152 61.71 -52.29 -12.18
N TRP A 1153 61.89 -51.15 -12.86
CA TRP A 1153 60.85 -50.54 -13.69
C TRP A 1153 60.59 -51.34 -14.98
N ALA A 1154 59.32 -51.37 -15.40
CA ALA A 1154 58.88 -51.99 -16.64
C ALA A 1154 58.08 -50.99 -17.48
N THR A 1155 57.97 -51.27 -18.79
CA THR A 1155 57.10 -50.49 -19.67
C THR A 1155 55.68 -50.46 -19.12
N ASN A 1156 55.07 -49.28 -19.14
CA ASN A 1156 53.76 -48.94 -18.62
C ASN A 1156 53.64 -48.81 -17.09
N ASN A 1157 54.70 -49.09 -16.32
CA ASN A 1157 54.73 -48.63 -14.92
C ASN A 1157 54.58 -47.10 -14.89
N VAL A 1158 53.92 -46.60 -13.84
CA VAL A 1158 53.67 -45.16 -13.71
C VAL A 1158 53.91 -44.70 -12.29
N VAL A 1159 54.60 -43.57 -12.15
CA VAL A 1159 54.64 -42.81 -10.90
C VAL A 1159 53.66 -41.65 -11.00
N ARG A 1160 52.78 -41.54 -10.01
CA ARG A 1160 51.74 -40.52 -9.92
C ARG A 1160 52.01 -39.64 -8.73
N PHE A 1161 51.79 -38.35 -8.90
CA PHE A 1161 51.82 -37.35 -7.84
C PHE A 1161 51.04 -36.13 -8.30
N ASN A 1162 50.68 -35.28 -7.35
CA ASN A 1162 50.05 -33.99 -7.62
C ASN A 1162 50.99 -32.89 -7.13
N THR A 1163 51.02 -31.76 -7.82
CA THR A 1163 51.55 -30.52 -7.26
C THR A 1163 50.36 -29.63 -6.90
N ILE A 1164 50.47 -28.94 -5.77
CA ILE A 1164 49.60 -27.82 -5.41
C ILE A 1164 50.45 -26.56 -5.57
N GLY A 1165 49.95 -25.55 -6.30
CA GLY A 1165 50.66 -24.27 -6.45
C GLY A 1165 50.44 -23.35 -5.24
N GLY A 1166 51.38 -22.42 -5.03
CA GLY A 1166 51.26 -21.36 -4.02
C GLY A 1166 50.28 -20.25 -4.40
N LEU A 1167 49.07 -20.61 -4.86
CA LEU A 1167 48.09 -19.68 -5.39
C LEU A 1167 46.66 -20.04 -4.98
N ALA A 1168 45.77 -19.03 -4.94
CA ALA A 1168 44.37 -19.16 -4.55
C ALA A 1168 43.44 -18.49 -5.58
N PRO A 1169 42.42 -19.20 -6.11
CA PRO A 1169 41.44 -18.62 -7.03
C PRO A 1169 40.35 -17.84 -6.27
N VAL A 1170 40.07 -16.63 -6.75
CA VAL A 1170 39.02 -15.76 -6.21
C VAL A 1170 38.11 -15.26 -7.33
N TRP A 1171 36.81 -15.41 -7.15
CA TRP A 1171 35.80 -14.79 -8.01
C TRP A 1171 35.27 -13.53 -7.35
N MET A 1172 35.26 -12.42 -8.10
CA MET A 1172 34.68 -11.14 -7.72
C MET A 1172 33.36 -10.94 -8.48
N VAL A 1173 32.31 -10.54 -7.77
CA VAL A 1173 31.01 -10.13 -8.30
C VAL A 1173 30.84 -8.64 -8.06
N ARG A 1174 30.72 -7.88 -9.14
CA ARG A 1174 30.27 -6.47 -9.08
C ARG A 1174 28.79 -6.41 -9.45
N THR A 1175 27.95 -5.95 -8.54
CA THR A 1175 26.53 -5.71 -8.76
C THR A 1175 26.28 -4.21 -8.84
N THR A 1176 25.72 -3.75 -9.95
CA THR A 1176 25.30 -2.37 -10.17
C THR A 1176 23.78 -2.30 -10.17
N LEU A 1177 23.20 -1.52 -9.27
CA LEU A 1177 21.77 -1.25 -9.20
C LEU A 1177 21.38 -0.12 -10.19
N PRO A 1178 20.15 -0.13 -10.73
CA PRO A 1178 19.68 0.92 -11.61
C PRO A 1178 19.71 2.31 -10.96
N GLY A 1179 20.17 3.32 -11.69
CA GLY A 1179 20.16 4.72 -11.27
C GLY A 1179 21.35 5.54 -11.72
N THR A 1180 21.25 6.86 -11.52
CA THR A 1180 22.30 7.84 -11.87
C THR A 1180 23.54 7.64 -11.00
N PRO A 1181 24.77 7.72 -11.55
CA PRO A 1181 26.00 7.70 -10.77
C PRO A 1181 26.08 8.86 -9.79
N GLU A 1182 26.53 8.57 -8.57
CA GLU A 1182 26.80 9.60 -7.56
C GLU A 1182 28.25 10.12 -7.61
N SER A 1183 29.15 9.41 -8.30
CA SER A 1183 30.55 9.78 -8.47
C SER A 1183 31.07 9.43 -9.87
N ALA A 1184 32.04 10.19 -10.36
CA ALA A 1184 32.73 9.93 -11.63
C ALA A 1184 33.80 8.82 -11.51
N THR A 1185 34.30 8.58 -10.31
CA THR A 1185 35.30 7.53 -10.04
C THR A 1185 34.83 6.67 -8.87
N ASP A 1186 34.97 5.37 -9.05
CA ASP A 1186 34.61 4.38 -8.04
C ASP A 1186 35.75 3.35 -7.91
N SER A 1187 35.98 2.85 -6.71
CA SER A 1187 37.09 1.95 -6.42
C SER A 1187 36.75 1.02 -5.26
N THR A 1188 37.25 -0.20 -5.31
CA THR A 1188 37.24 -1.13 -4.18
C THR A 1188 38.66 -1.64 -3.94
N ARG A 1189 38.98 -1.98 -2.69
CA ARG A 1189 40.30 -2.45 -2.31
C ARG A 1189 40.23 -3.89 -1.80
N PHE A 1190 40.98 -4.78 -2.42
CA PHE A 1190 41.18 -6.16 -1.95
C PHE A 1190 42.55 -6.27 -1.28
N GLN A 1191 42.60 -6.89 -0.10
CA GLN A 1191 43.84 -7.15 0.62
C GLN A 1191 43.97 -8.61 1.00
N VAL A 1192 45.22 -9.10 0.96
CA VAL A 1192 45.62 -10.39 1.48
C VAL A 1192 46.33 -10.19 2.82
N ILE A 1193 45.92 -10.96 3.83
CA ILE A 1193 46.54 -10.95 5.17
C ILE A 1193 46.96 -12.37 5.49
N GLY A 1194 48.19 -12.55 5.95
CA GLY A 1194 48.73 -13.84 6.36
C GLY A 1194 49.98 -13.67 7.22
N ASN A 1195 50.38 -14.74 7.90
CA ASN A 1195 51.52 -14.75 8.82
C ASN A 1195 52.72 -15.45 8.16
N VAL A 1196 53.92 -14.89 8.34
CA VAL A 1196 55.16 -15.47 7.80
C VAL A 1196 55.83 -16.34 8.87
N ALA A 1197 56.28 -17.54 8.50
CA ALA A 1197 56.99 -18.42 9.43
C ALA A 1197 58.33 -17.80 9.89
N GLY A 1198 58.49 -17.60 11.21
CA GLY A 1198 59.75 -17.17 11.83
C GLY A 1198 59.83 -15.71 12.27
N ALA A 1199 58.82 -14.89 11.99
CA ALA A 1199 58.64 -13.60 12.67
C ALA A 1199 57.91 -13.84 14.00
N ALA A 1200 58.52 -13.48 15.13
CA ALA A 1200 57.81 -13.47 16.41
C ALA A 1200 56.68 -12.44 16.31
N ALA A 1201 55.50 -12.85 16.80
CA ALA A 1201 54.23 -12.14 16.75
C ALA A 1201 54.28 -10.75 17.37
#